data_AF-A0AAV0UDH6-F1
#
_entry.id   AF-A0AAV0UDH6-F1
#
_cell.length_a   1.000
_cell.length_b   1.000
_cell.length_c   1.000
_cell.angle_alpha   90.00
_cell.angle_beta   90.00
_cell.angle_gamma   90.00
#
_symmetry.space_group_name_H-M   'P 1'
#
loop_
_entity.id
_entity.type
_entity.pdbx_description
1 polymer ?
#
loop_
_entity_poly.entity_id
_entity_poly.type
_entity_poly.pdbx_seq_one_letter_code
_entity_poly.pdbx_strand_id
1 'polypeptide(L)'
;MTVESVLLSAFAPPSACLSDKVRNFLDELEPLQDANRLMHMRTGRRQLETFLKKQHEGSATFEQEIKRDSLQWKEHVDKARQDKDIRVQDRQVLPGLLPGLKLMHDIKVGRPGKPDDAVYLKSAYARQWLPRGNCIAEWQVEDTTYFFPLVRGYRKFTGQEDDGELKQATKSGEIELSKFFIKPQTQSKWVISTSKENGEAGHLAVLKRSDGEFVYVLGSKNTHVLARTINDIECATENQKKTDVSDTFFAPTIVAAAILRMVIGLSSHNRNVLCEFLWQTRATASFEVLCPSHQHVQLLDYLSEDTPVFYGLSLMTFDCLEGTEICVSPVLLYEFMRKLGIHTVTYEVVAFNADAFEATLELSKGAYQHEGDVYLFLDEAGTVIGMQKHKSVWYVCLRAIREKAKTFCRALNSRKPLKGRSKPMSPKEALDTAKESMQKRFQAIARFVRISDETSNAFKALGQQFIEYLFENELFRGVAAGKEEEQKCKQAAKDVAYRFPVVWKRFLQEAGVNDAISIKHPLSDTQIVQNPPNCGISDGVEPLSFKGHSQNIKFVTFVVTDNELLASGSSDATIKLWLIELLDAQQESCKKAIYKIAGTVCRQWTQTMLGHSSKIWYLAAIASGESLYSGSGDGTTKIWTSELR
;
A
#
# COMPACT_ATOMS: atom_id res chain seq x y z
N MET A 1 28.06 25.45 45.78
CA MET A 1 27.46 24.40 44.94
C MET A 1 25.98 24.72 44.80
N THR A 2 25.65 25.56 43.84
CA THR A 2 24.27 25.87 43.45
C THR A 2 23.93 25.01 42.25
N VAL A 3 22.78 24.36 42.33
CA VAL A 3 22.15 23.56 41.29
C VAL A 3 21.78 24.51 40.15
N GLU A 4 22.73 24.75 39.23
CA GLU A 4 22.46 25.45 37.98
C GLU A 4 21.75 24.50 37.02
N SER A 5 20.66 25.02 36.46
CA SER A 5 19.75 24.39 35.53
C SER A 5 20.46 23.74 34.36
N VAL A 6 20.58 22.41 34.38
CA VAL A 6 20.72 21.64 33.16
C VAL A 6 19.38 21.78 32.43
N LEU A 7 19.35 22.56 31.35
CA LEU A 7 18.25 22.52 30.39
C LEU A 7 18.14 21.07 29.91
N LEU A 8 17.19 20.32 30.48
CA LEU A 8 16.83 19.00 29.99
C LEU A 8 16.35 19.19 28.54
N SER A 9 17.06 18.57 27.60
CA SER A 9 16.65 18.51 26.18
C SER A 9 15.16 18.13 26.10
N ALA A 10 14.43 18.63 25.10
CA ALA A 10 13.05 18.19 24.88
C ALA A 10 12.97 16.72 24.43
N PHE A 11 14.07 16.17 23.93
CA PHE A 11 14.17 14.84 23.35
C PHE A 11 15.06 13.93 24.21
N ALA A 12 14.81 12.62 24.11
CA ALA A 12 15.75 11.63 24.62
C ALA A 12 17.08 11.73 23.85
N PRO A 13 18.21 11.31 24.45
CA PRO A 13 19.47 11.29 23.75
C PRO A 13 19.45 10.24 22.61
N PRO A 14 20.08 10.53 21.46
CA PRO A 14 20.28 9.55 20.41
C PRO A 14 21.30 8.47 20.83
N SER A 15 21.34 7.37 20.08
CA SER A 15 22.29 6.27 20.31
C SER A 15 22.88 5.80 18.99
N ALA A 16 24.20 5.62 18.95
CA ALA A 16 24.91 5.05 17.81
C ALA A 16 24.70 3.53 17.65
N CYS A 17 24.04 2.89 18.61
CA CYS A 17 23.72 1.47 18.61
C CYS A 17 22.25 1.23 18.93
N LEU A 18 21.69 0.17 18.35
CA LEU A 18 20.38 -0.34 18.76
C LEU A 18 20.44 -0.87 20.20
N SER A 19 19.39 -0.63 20.97
CA SER A 19 19.29 -1.14 22.34
C SER A 19 19.28 -2.67 22.37
N ASP A 20 19.76 -3.28 23.45
CA ASP A 20 19.82 -4.74 23.63
C ASP A 20 18.46 -5.39 23.38
N LYS A 21 17.39 -4.74 23.83
CA LYS A 21 16.02 -5.19 23.61
C LYS A 21 15.69 -5.32 22.12
N VAL A 22 16.02 -4.30 21.32
CA VAL A 22 15.76 -4.30 19.88
C VAL A 22 16.67 -5.31 19.18
N ARG A 23 17.96 -5.37 19.54
CA ARG A 23 18.92 -6.31 18.96
C ARG A 23 18.52 -7.76 19.20
N ASN A 24 18.18 -8.13 20.43
CA ASN A 24 17.73 -9.47 20.78
C ASN A 24 16.46 -9.85 20.00
N PHE A 25 15.51 -8.91 19.84
CA PHE A 25 14.31 -9.16 19.06
C PHE A 25 14.61 -9.46 17.58
N LEU A 26 15.59 -8.75 16.98
CA LEU A 26 16.06 -8.99 15.62
C LEU A 26 16.85 -10.30 15.51
N ASP A 27 17.68 -10.64 16.49
CA ASP A 27 18.46 -11.88 16.53
C ASP A 27 17.56 -13.12 16.48
N GLU A 28 16.41 -13.06 17.16
CA GLU A 28 15.42 -14.14 17.15
C GLU A 28 14.71 -14.34 15.80
N LEU A 29 14.89 -13.46 14.81
CA LEU A 29 14.31 -13.63 13.46
C LEU A 29 15.18 -14.50 12.54
N GLU A 30 16.49 -14.58 12.78
CA GLU A 30 17.43 -15.25 11.88
C GLU A 30 17.27 -16.78 11.80
N PRO A 31 17.05 -17.53 12.91
CA PRO A 31 17.10 -19.00 12.88
C PRO A 31 16.02 -19.68 12.04
N LEU A 32 14.99 -18.95 11.62
CA LEU A 32 13.79 -19.49 10.95
C LEU A 32 13.80 -19.32 9.43
N GLN A 33 14.90 -18.80 8.86
CA GLN A 33 14.90 -18.29 7.48
C GLN A 33 15.84 -19.09 6.57
N ASP A 34 15.46 -19.23 5.31
CA ASP A 34 16.33 -19.82 4.30
C ASP A 34 17.57 -18.94 4.02
N ALA A 35 18.57 -19.52 3.35
CA ALA A 35 19.85 -18.86 3.12
C ALA A 35 19.73 -17.55 2.32
N ASN A 36 18.81 -17.47 1.36
CA ASN A 36 18.63 -16.27 0.53
C ASN A 36 17.98 -15.16 1.35
N ARG A 37 16.87 -15.46 2.05
CA ARG A 37 16.23 -14.49 2.95
C ARG A 37 17.20 -13.98 4.02
N LEU A 38 17.96 -14.88 4.63
CA LEU A 38 18.92 -14.54 5.67
C LEU A 38 20.02 -13.57 5.17
N MET A 39 20.51 -13.76 3.94
CA MET A 39 21.46 -12.82 3.32
C MET A 39 20.86 -11.41 3.22
N HIS A 40 19.64 -11.28 2.70
CA HIS A 40 18.98 -9.98 2.56
C HIS A 40 18.65 -9.34 3.92
N MET A 41 18.24 -10.14 4.91
CA MET A 41 18.01 -9.67 6.27
C MET A 41 19.29 -9.07 6.88
N ARG A 42 20.41 -9.78 6.76
CA ARG A 42 21.72 -9.31 7.27
C ARG A 42 22.20 -8.06 6.55
N THR A 43 21.95 -7.93 5.24
CA THR A 43 22.23 -6.68 4.52
C THR A 43 21.42 -5.52 5.07
N GLY A 44 20.11 -5.69 5.27
CA GLY A 44 19.25 -4.65 5.86
C GLY A 44 19.70 -4.25 7.27
N ARG A 45 20.04 -5.23 8.12
CA ARG A 45 20.57 -4.97 9.46
C ARG A 45 21.85 -4.14 9.44
N ARG A 46 22.83 -4.56 8.63
CA ARG A 46 24.11 -3.88 8.48
C ARG A 46 23.93 -2.44 8.00
N GLN A 47 23.02 -2.21 7.05
CA GLN A 47 22.67 -0.88 6.56
C GLN A 47 22.15 0.02 7.70
N LEU A 48 21.24 -0.49 8.53
CA LEU A 48 20.72 0.23 9.69
C LEU A 48 21.83 0.54 10.70
N GLU A 49 22.56 -0.48 11.18
CA GLU A 49 23.59 -0.29 12.20
C GLU A 49 24.71 0.65 11.74
N THR A 50 25.09 0.59 10.46
CA THR A 50 26.07 1.53 9.88
C THR A 50 25.53 2.95 9.83
N PHE A 51 24.24 3.11 9.48
CA PHE A 51 23.59 4.42 9.50
C PHE A 51 23.52 5.00 10.91
N LEU A 52 23.10 4.22 11.91
CA LEU A 52 23.05 4.68 13.30
C LEU A 52 24.40 5.21 13.77
N LYS A 53 25.47 4.45 13.49
CA LYS A 53 26.83 4.88 13.81
C LYS A 53 27.18 6.19 13.12
N LYS A 54 27.00 6.29 11.79
CA LYS A 54 27.31 7.51 11.03
C LYS A 54 26.52 8.73 11.51
N GLN A 55 25.24 8.53 11.85
CA GLN A 55 24.32 9.61 12.21
C GLN A 55 24.54 10.10 13.65
N HIS A 56 24.70 9.18 14.60
CA HIS A 56 24.64 9.49 16.04
C HIS A 56 26.00 9.47 16.75
N GLU A 57 27.06 8.94 16.13
CA GLU A 57 28.39 8.88 16.76
C GLU A 57 28.90 10.29 17.08
N GLY A 58 29.28 10.48 18.35
CA GLY A 58 29.77 11.77 18.86
C GLY A 58 28.68 12.77 19.30
N SER A 59 27.40 12.44 19.17
CA SER A 59 26.29 13.28 19.68
C SER A 59 25.78 12.78 21.03
N ALA A 60 25.88 13.60 22.07
CA ALA A 60 25.35 13.30 23.40
C ALA A 60 23.89 13.76 23.57
N THR A 61 23.44 14.72 22.76
CA THR A 61 22.07 15.24 22.78
C THR A 61 21.48 15.31 21.37
N PHE A 62 20.16 15.39 21.29
CA PHE A 62 19.45 15.49 20.01
C PHE A 62 19.77 16.80 19.27
N GLU A 63 19.95 17.90 20.01
CA GLU A 63 20.36 19.20 19.46
C GLU A 63 21.72 19.12 18.76
N GLN A 64 22.69 18.41 19.36
CA GLN A 64 24.01 18.22 18.77
C GLN A 64 23.95 17.43 17.46
N GLU A 65 23.07 16.43 17.38
CA GLU A 65 22.84 15.65 16.17
C GLU A 65 22.29 16.55 15.06
N ILE A 66 21.13 17.20 15.28
CA ILE A 66 20.43 17.97 14.25
C ILE A 66 21.14 19.28 13.88
N LYS A 67 21.99 19.82 14.76
CA LYS A 67 22.76 21.04 14.45
C LYS A 67 23.67 20.85 13.24
N ARG A 68 24.12 19.62 12.99
CA ARG A 68 25.05 19.29 11.88
C ARG A 68 24.43 19.56 10.51
N ASP A 69 23.13 19.29 10.35
CA ASP A 69 22.41 19.33 9.07
C ASP A 69 21.23 20.32 9.06
N SER A 70 20.94 20.99 10.17
CA SER A 70 19.80 21.93 10.29
C SER A 70 19.79 23.03 9.23
N LEU A 71 20.95 23.59 8.88
CA LEU A 71 21.02 24.61 7.82
C LEU A 71 20.57 24.03 6.46
N GLN A 72 20.98 22.80 6.15
CA GLN A 72 20.62 22.13 4.91
C GLN A 72 19.11 21.85 4.82
N TRP A 73 18.48 21.46 5.94
CA TRP A 73 17.02 21.29 6.00
C TRP A 73 16.27 22.61 5.84
N LYS A 74 16.78 23.69 6.43
CA LYS A 74 16.21 25.03 6.22
C LYS A 74 16.29 25.44 4.75
N GLU A 75 17.46 25.32 4.13
CA GLU A 75 17.66 25.62 2.71
C GLU A 75 16.77 24.76 1.80
N HIS A 76 16.52 23.50 2.18
CA HIS A 76 15.59 22.63 1.47
C HIS A 76 14.14 23.16 1.50
N VAL A 77 13.66 23.59 2.66
CA VAL A 77 12.34 24.22 2.80
C VAL A 77 12.28 25.53 2.01
N ASP A 78 13.30 26.37 2.11
CA ASP A 78 13.36 27.66 1.41
C ASP A 78 13.34 27.47 -0.13
N LYS A 79 14.12 26.50 -0.63
CA LYS A 79 14.14 26.15 -2.05
C LYS A 79 12.79 25.60 -2.51
N ALA A 80 12.13 24.77 -1.69
CA ALA A 80 10.80 24.27 -2.00
C ALA A 80 9.74 25.39 -2.07
N ARG A 81 9.84 26.43 -1.25
CA ARG A 81 8.94 27.60 -1.31
C ARG A 81 9.13 28.44 -2.57
N GLN A 82 10.35 28.50 -3.11
CA GLN A 82 10.68 29.28 -4.30
C GLN A 82 10.34 28.54 -5.62
N ASP A 83 10.15 27.22 -5.57
CA ASP A 83 9.86 26.42 -6.75
C ASP A 83 8.37 26.45 -7.12
N LYS A 84 8.08 26.83 -8.37
CA LYS A 84 6.70 26.94 -8.92
C LYS A 84 5.94 25.63 -9.06
N ASP A 85 6.64 24.50 -9.02
CA ASP A 85 6.11 23.14 -9.17
C ASP A 85 6.07 22.37 -7.84
N ILE A 86 6.45 23.01 -6.73
CA ILE A 86 6.43 22.46 -5.37
C ILE A 86 5.50 23.33 -4.51
N ARG A 87 4.81 22.71 -3.56
CA ARG A 87 3.99 23.39 -2.56
C ARG A 87 4.46 23.01 -1.17
N VAL A 88 4.75 24.00 -0.34
CA VAL A 88 4.99 23.81 1.09
C VAL A 88 3.70 24.15 1.83
N GLN A 89 3.28 23.27 2.74
CA GLN A 89 2.13 23.47 3.62
C GLN A 89 2.59 23.52 5.06
N ASP A 90 2.36 24.67 5.70
CA ASP A 90 2.74 24.91 7.08
C ASP A 90 1.64 24.44 8.02
N ARG A 91 2.02 23.76 9.09
CA ARG A 91 1.09 23.24 10.10
C ARG A 91 1.58 23.58 11.49
N GLN A 92 0.66 24.10 12.29
CA GLN A 92 0.90 24.35 13.70
C GLN A 92 0.84 23.03 14.46
N VAL A 93 1.82 22.80 15.32
CA VAL A 93 1.85 21.64 16.22
C VAL A 93 1.00 21.96 17.46
N LEU A 94 0.27 20.96 17.95
CA LEU A 94 -0.53 21.15 19.17
C LEU A 94 0.38 21.46 20.37
N PRO A 95 0.02 22.45 21.21
CA PRO A 95 0.77 22.76 22.42
C PRO A 95 0.92 21.53 23.33
N GLY A 96 2.10 21.36 23.93
CA GLY A 96 2.34 20.33 24.94
C GLY A 96 2.72 18.93 24.42
N LEU A 97 2.64 18.68 23.10
CA LEU A 97 3.17 17.43 22.52
C LEU A 97 4.70 17.39 22.62
N LEU A 98 5.37 18.44 22.13
CA LEU A 98 6.81 18.64 22.23
C LEU A 98 7.13 20.12 22.51
N PRO A 99 7.82 20.45 23.61
CA PRO A 99 8.25 21.82 23.89
C PRO A 99 9.09 22.40 22.75
N GLY A 100 8.78 23.63 22.34
CA GLY A 100 9.51 24.37 21.30
C GLY A 100 9.17 24.01 19.85
N LEU A 101 8.50 22.87 19.59
CA LEU A 101 8.17 22.46 18.22
C LEU A 101 6.87 23.15 17.80
N LYS A 102 7.00 24.16 16.94
CA LYS A 102 5.88 25.05 16.59
C LYS A 102 5.29 24.70 15.24
N LEU A 103 6.16 24.46 14.26
CA LEU A 103 5.78 24.34 12.86
C LEU A 103 6.27 23.03 12.25
N MET A 104 5.44 22.47 11.39
CA MET A 104 5.79 21.41 10.46
C MET A 104 5.58 21.91 9.03
N HIS A 105 6.50 21.57 8.15
CA HIS A 105 6.47 21.91 6.73
C HIS A 105 6.29 20.63 5.90
N ASP A 106 5.08 20.39 5.42
CA ASP A 106 4.80 19.34 4.45
C ASP A 106 5.18 19.83 3.04
N ILE A 107 6.15 19.19 2.42
CA ILE A 107 6.62 19.52 1.07
C ILE A 107 6.01 18.55 0.07
N LYS A 108 5.21 19.09 -0.87
CA LYS A 108 4.50 18.34 -1.90
C LYS A 108 4.97 18.74 -3.29
N VAL A 109 5.32 17.75 -4.10
CA VAL A 109 5.56 17.94 -5.54
C VAL A 109 4.24 17.94 -6.32
N GLY A 110 4.11 18.86 -7.27
CA GLY A 110 2.96 18.99 -8.14
C GLY A 110 1.92 20.00 -7.64
N ARG A 111 1.07 20.46 -8.57
CA ARG A 111 0.03 21.47 -8.31
C ARG A 111 -1.25 21.15 -9.07
N PRO A 112 -2.40 21.76 -8.72
CA PRO A 112 -3.64 21.55 -9.47
C PRO A 112 -3.44 21.73 -10.99
N GLY A 113 -3.79 20.71 -11.77
CA GLY A 113 -3.62 20.71 -13.23
C GLY A 113 -2.24 20.31 -13.76
N LYS A 114 -1.27 19.97 -12.89
CA LYS A 114 0.04 19.41 -13.30
C LYS A 114 0.42 18.23 -12.39
N PRO A 115 0.29 16.98 -12.86
CA PRO A 115 0.68 15.78 -12.11
C PRO A 115 2.14 15.84 -11.65
N ASP A 116 2.43 15.18 -10.52
CA ASP A 116 3.77 15.16 -9.95
C ASP A 116 4.78 14.40 -10.83
N ASP A 117 4.33 13.38 -11.58
CA ASP A 117 5.14 12.60 -12.53
C ASP A 117 5.94 13.47 -13.51
N ALA A 118 5.32 14.52 -14.07
CA ALA A 118 5.97 15.41 -15.02
C ALA A 118 7.14 16.20 -14.41
N VAL A 119 7.10 16.46 -13.11
CA VAL A 119 8.18 17.15 -12.37
C VAL A 119 9.32 16.17 -12.13
N TYR A 120 9.02 14.95 -11.65
CA TYR A 120 10.03 13.93 -11.39
C TYR A 120 10.76 13.47 -12.66
N LEU A 121 10.11 13.43 -13.81
CA LEU A 121 10.77 13.07 -15.08
C LEU A 121 11.84 14.09 -15.50
N LYS A 122 11.65 15.36 -15.16
CA LYS A 122 12.50 16.47 -15.60
C LYS A 122 13.56 16.87 -14.56
N SER A 123 13.26 16.74 -13.27
CA SER A 123 14.11 17.25 -12.19
C SER A 123 14.86 16.12 -11.46
N ALA A 124 16.18 16.06 -11.63
CA ALA A 124 17.04 15.17 -10.85
C ALA A 124 16.99 15.51 -9.35
N TYR A 125 16.92 16.80 -9.03
CA TYR A 125 16.74 17.29 -7.66
C TYR A 125 15.46 16.72 -7.05
N ALA A 126 14.33 16.74 -7.77
CA ALA A 126 13.08 16.19 -7.26
C ALA A 126 13.18 14.68 -7.00
N ARG A 127 13.77 13.92 -7.93
CA ARG A 127 13.96 12.46 -7.74
C ARG A 127 14.83 12.13 -6.54
N GLN A 128 15.83 12.95 -6.23
CA GLN A 128 16.78 12.69 -5.15
C GLN A 128 16.29 13.21 -3.79
N TRP A 129 15.67 14.39 -3.76
CA TRP A 129 15.46 15.16 -2.53
C TRP A 129 14.02 15.47 -2.20
N LEU A 130 13.07 15.16 -3.08
CA LEU A 130 11.64 15.35 -2.82
C LEU A 130 10.93 14.00 -2.82
N PRO A 131 11.01 13.22 -1.73
CA PRO A 131 10.26 11.98 -1.63
C PRO A 131 8.75 12.25 -1.52
N ARG A 132 7.97 11.18 -1.69
CA ARG A 132 6.53 11.20 -1.40
C ARG A 132 6.36 10.94 0.09
N GLY A 133 5.98 11.98 0.84
CA GLY A 133 6.05 12.03 2.29
C GLY A 133 7.31 12.77 2.73
N ASN A 134 7.26 14.11 2.74
CA ASN A 134 8.42 14.94 3.09
C ASN A 134 7.97 16.00 4.08
N CYS A 135 8.23 15.77 5.37
CA CYS A 135 7.79 16.64 6.45
C CYS A 135 8.99 17.08 7.28
N ILE A 136 9.21 18.39 7.36
CA ILE A 136 10.34 19.00 8.07
C ILE A 136 9.81 19.76 9.29
N ALA A 137 10.43 19.55 10.45
CA ALA A 137 10.20 20.31 11.67
C ALA A 137 10.89 21.68 11.60
N GLU A 138 10.25 22.70 12.16
CA GLU A 138 10.88 23.93 12.63
C GLU A 138 10.72 23.99 14.16
N TRP A 139 11.85 23.84 14.86
CA TRP A 139 11.92 23.69 16.30
C TRP A 139 12.72 24.81 16.94
N GLN A 140 12.09 25.57 17.83
CA GLN A 140 12.72 26.71 18.49
C GLN A 140 13.14 26.33 19.91
N VAL A 141 14.43 26.52 20.21
CA VAL A 141 15.04 26.36 21.53
C VAL A 141 15.75 27.65 21.87
N GLU A 142 15.24 28.37 22.88
CA GLU A 142 15.74 29.71 23.23
C GLU A 142 15.77 30.63 21.98
N ASP A 143 16.95 31.13 21.62
CA ASP A 143 17.18 32.00 20.47
C ASP A 143 17.62 31.24 19.20
N THR A 144 17.67 29.89 19.24
CA THR A 144 18.09 29.06 18.10
C THR A 144 16.90 28.31 17.51
N THR A 145 16.76 28.40 16.18
CA THR A 145 15.78 27.59 15.42
C THR A 145 16.49 26.47 14.66
N TYR A 146 16.11 25.23 14.95
CA TYR A 146 16.57 24.04 14.26
C TYR A 146 15.53 23.57 13.23
N PHE A 147 16.02 23.08 12.09
CA PHE A 147 15.23 22.38 11.09
C PHE A 147 15.70 20.93 10.99
N PHE A 148 14.78 19.96 11.00
CA PHE A 148 15.14 18.55 10.90
C PHE A 148 13.99 17.73 10.33
N PRO A 149 14.24 16.56 9.72
CA PRO A 149 13.20 15.77 9.12
C PRO A 149 12.38 15.04 10.19
N LEU A 150 11.07 15.06 10.00
CA LEU A 150 10.09 14.28 10.77
C LEU A 150 9.60 13.06 10.00
N VAL A 151 9.44 13.21 8.69
CA VAL A 151 9.05 12.13 7.77
C VAL A 151 9.80 12.31 6.47
N ARG A 152 10.38 11.22 5.97
CA ARG A 152 10.99 11.12 4.66
C ARG A 152 10.65 9.77 4.06
N GLY A 153 9.53 9.69 3.36
CA GLY A 153 9.03 8.48 2.68
C GLY A 153 9.87 8.10 1.47
N TYR A 154 9.35 7.18 0.66
CA TYR A 154 10.07 6.66 -0.50
C TYR A 154 10.25 7.71 -1.59
N ARG A 155 11.39 7.64 -2.28
CA ARG A 155 11.60 8.39 -3.52
C ARG A 155 10.55 7.97 -4.55
N LYS A 156 10.22 8.89 -5.48
CA LYS A 156 9.38 8.53 -6.62
C LYS A 156 10.05 7.40 -7.40
N PHE A 157 9.32 6.33 -7.67
CA PHE A 157 9.66 5.31 -8.65
C PHE A 157 8.58 5.22 -9.73
N THR A 158 8.92 4.61 -10.86
CA THR A 158 8.04 4.50 -12.03
C THR A 158 7.79 3.04 -12.40
N GLY A 159 6.96 2.79 -13.40
CA GLY A 159 6.57 1.47 -13.88
C GLY A 159 6.26 1.48 -15.37
N GLN A 160 5.92 0.34 -15.95
CA GLN A 160 5.12 0.36 -17.19
C GLN A 160 3.79 1.04 -16.81
N GLU A 161 3.68 2.27 -17.26
CA GLU A 161 3.07 3.45 -16.63
C GLU A 161 1.57 3.43 -16.27
N ASP A 162 1.19 4.45 -15.50
CA ASP A 162 -0.08 4.62 -14.79
C ASP A 162 -1.12 5.45 -15.57
N ASP A 163 -0.76 6.16 -16.66
CA ASP A 163 -1.69 7.16 -17.21
C ASP A 163 -1.63 7.53 -18.71
N GLY A 164 -0.92 6.78 -19.57
CA GLY A 164 -1.04 6.93 -21.03
C GLY A 164 -0.67 8.32 -21.57
N GLU A 165 0.05 9.14 -20.81
CA GLU A 165 0.65 10.38 -21.29
C GLU A 165 2.09 10.19 -21.80
N LEU A 166 2.74 9.06 -21.52
CA LEU A 166 4.02 8.82 -22.18
C LEU A 166 3.83 8.19 -23.55
N LYS A 167 4.58 8.79 -24.46
CA LYS A 167 4.73 8.38 -25.84
C LYS A 167 5.28 6.95 -25.85
N GLN A 168 4.76 6.17 -26.79
CA GLN A 168 5.21 4.84 -27.23
C GLN A 168 6.51 4.35 -26.60
N ALA A 169 6.48 3.10 -26.13
CA ALA A 169 7.65 2.28 -25.85
C ALA A 169 8.62 2.28 -27.04
N THR A 170 9.45 3.30 -27.08
CA THR A 170 10.62 3.49 -27.92
C THR A 170 11.82 3.44 -26.97
N LYS A 171 13.05 3.52 -27.49
CA LYS A 171 14.28 3.63 -26.67
C LYS A 171 14.18 4.69 -25.54
N SER A 172 13.21 5.62 -25.60
CA SER A 172 12.91 6.57 -24.52
C SER A 172 12.42 5.94 -23.21
N GLY A 173 11.68 4.81 -23.24
CA GLY A 173 11.09 4.22 -22.04
C GLY A 173 12.12 3.63 -21.07
N GLU A 174 13.11 2.90 -21.60
CA GLU A 174 14.25 2.40 -20.81
C GLU A 174 15.13 3.56 -20.28
N ILE A 175 15.33 4.60 -21.10
CA ILE A 175 16.03 5.83 -20.68
C ILE A 175 15.28 6.53 -19.55
N GLU A 176 13.95 6.48 -19.52
CA GLU A 176 13.18 7.08 -18.45
C GLU A 176 13.13 6.23 -17.18
N LEU A 177 12.97 4.91 -17.31
CA LEU A 177 13.03 3.98 -16.18
C LEU A 177 14.39 4.06 -15.47
N SER A 178 15.49 4.09 -16.23
CA SER A 178 16.85 4.20 -15.68
C SER A 178 17.09 5.47 -14.86
N LYS A 179 16.32 6.56 -15.05
CA LYS A 179 16.41 7.77 -14.20
C LYS A 179 15.99 7.54 -12.75
N PHE A 180 15.28 6.44 -12.48
CA PHE A 180 14.80 6.04 -11.17
C PHE A 180 15.60 4.89 -10.55
N PHE A 181 16.65 4.44 -11.25
CA PHE A 181 17.62 3.47 -10.77
C PHE A 181 18.91 4.19 -10.37
N ILE A 182 19.58 3.68 -9.33
CA ILE A 182 20.91 4.16 -8.93
C ILE A 182 22.03 3.42 -9.65
N LYS A 183 21.78 2.18 -10.12
CA LYS A 183 22.67 1.38 -10.96
C LYS A 183 21.88 0.78 -12.12
N PRO A 184 22.48 0.46 -13.28
CA PRO A 184 21.78 -0.19 -14.38
C PRO A 184 21.05 -1.46 -13.93
N GLN A 185 19.81 -1.66 -14.40
CA GLN A 185 19.02 -2.86 -14.07
C GLN A 185 19.72 -4.16 -14.47
N THR A 186 20.61 -4.13 -15.46
CA THR A 186 21.44 -5.29 -15.86
C THR A 186 22.40 -5.77 -14.75
N GLN A 187 22.63 -4.98 -13.71
CA GLN A 187 23.40 -5.37 -12.53
C GLN A 187 22.56 -6.09 -11.47
N SER A 188 21.25 -6.26 -11.69
CA SER A 188 20.37 -6.96 -10.76
C SER A 188 20.78 -8.43 -10.67
N LYS A 189 20.93 -8.92 -9.45
CA LYS A 189 21.12 -10.34 -9.10
C LYS A 189 19.88 -10.93 -8.47
N TRP A 190 19.08 -10.10 -7.81
CA TRP A 190 17.85 -10.51 -7.14
C TRP A 190 16.73 -9.55 -7.49
N VAL A 191 15.50 -10.04 -7.39
CA VAL A 191 14.30 -9.22 -7.38
C VAL A 191 13.45 -9.63 -6.20
N ILE A 192 12.99 -8.64 -5.43
CA ILE A 192 11.95 -8.82 -4.44
C ILE A 192 10.65 -8.36 -5.09
N SER A 193 9.70 -9.27 -5.28
CA SER A 193 8.34 -8.93 -5.66
C SER A 193 7.53 -8.68 -4.40
N THR A 194 6.66 -7.68 -4.41
CA THR A 194 5.69 -7.44 -3.34
C THR A 194 4.32 -7.19 -3.93
N SER A 195 3.27 -7.59 -3.21
CA SER A 195 1.91 -7.17 -3.57
C SER A 195 1.82 -5.66 -3.60
N LYS A 196 1.12 -5.13 -4.61
CA LYS A 196 0.74 -3.72 -4.64
C LYS A 196 -0.67 -3.56 -4.09
N GLU A 197 -0.74 -3.27 -2.80
CA GLU A 197 -2.00 -2.96 -2.12
C GLU A 197 -2.71 -1.74 -2.73
N ASN A 198 -4.05 -1.73 -2.65
CA ASN A 198 -4.90 -0.66 -3.17
C ASN A 198 -5.54 0.16 -2.05
N GLY A 199 -4.77 1.09 -1.47
CA GLY A 199 -5.25 1.96 -0.39
C GLY A 199 -4.71 3.37 -0.48
N GLU A 200 -4.60 4.00 0.70
CA GLU A 200 -4.02 5.34 0.85
C GLU A 200 -2.62 5.23 1.46
N ALA A 201 -1.63 5.82 0.80
CA ALA A 201 -0.26 5.82 1.31
C ALA A 201 -0.17 6.57 2.64
N GLY A 202 0.41 5.92 3.65
CA GLY A 202 0.58 6.42 5.00
C GLY A 202 2.01 6.29 5.53
N HIS A 203 2.34 7.11 6.52
CA HIS A 203 3.66 7.14 7.15
C HIS A 203 3.57 7.15 8.67
N LEU A 204 4.56 6.50 9.30
CA LEU A 204 4.80 6.52 10.74
C LEU A 204 6.27 6.86 10.99
N ALA A 205 6.49 7.83 11.85
CA ALA A 205 7.77 8.06 12.52
C ALA A 205 7.53 8.27 14.02
N VAL A 206 8.58 8.05 14.81
CA VAL A 206 8.51 8.15 16.26
C VAL A 206 9.57 9.12 16.77
N LEU A 207 9.14 10.04 17.62
CA LEU A 207 9.99 10.90 18.44
C LEU A 207 9.91 10.42 19.88
N LYS A 208 11.01 10.56 20.63
CA LYS A 208 11.05 10.23 22.05
C LYS A 208 11.41 11.48 22.85
N ARG A 209 10.55 11.81 23.81
CA ARG A 209 10.74 12.91 24.75
C ARG A 209 11.78 12.55 25.80
N SER A 210 12.35 13.54 26.46
CA SER A 210 13.32 13.32 27.55
C SER A 210 12.72 12.63 28.78
N ASP A 211 11.40 12.68 28.96
CA ASP A 211 10.69 11.90 29.98
C ASP A 211 10.46 10.43 29.57
N GLY A 212 10.90 10.03 28.38
CA GLY A 212 10.78 8.67 27.85
C GLY A 212 9.49 8.40 27.07
N GLU A 213 8.54 9.34 27.06
CA GLU A 213 7.29 9.20 26.33
C GLU A 213 7.48 9.34 24.82
N PHE A 214 6.69 8.59 24.05
CA PHE A 214 6.73 8.64 22.59
C PHE A 214 5.72 9.64 22.03
N VAL A 215 6.09 10.29 20.93
CA VAL A 215 5.23 11.14 20.12
C VAL A 215 5.29 10.64 18.68
N TYR A 216 4.12 10.44 18.06
CA TYR A 216 4.02 9.86 16.73
C TYR A 216 3.88 10.97 15.69
N VAL A 217 4.61 10.84 14.59
CA VAL A 217 4.36 11.60 13.37
C VAL A 217 3.66 10.67 12.39
N LEU A 218 2.44 11.02 12.05
CA LEU A 218 1.50 10.16 11.33
C LEU A 218 0.90 10.95 10.18
N GLY A 219 0.58 10.30 9.07
CA GLY A 219 -0.09 11.02 7.99
C GLY A 219 -0.12 10.29 6.68
N SER A 220 -0.68 10.94 5.67
CA SER A 220 -0.74 10.43 4.31
C SER A 220 0.44 10.89 3.47
N LYS A 221 0.42 10.59 2.16
CA LYS A 221 1.43 11.00 1.17
C LYS A 221 1.94 12.45 1.31
N ASN A 222 1.09 13.43 1.64
CA ASN A 222 1.46 14.85 1.60
C ASN A 222 1.05 15.65 2.85
N THR A 223 0.50 14.99 3.86
CA THR A 223 -0.06 15.68 5.03
C THR A 223 0.21 14.84 6.26
N HIS A 224 0.91 15.43 7.22
CA HIS A 224 1.23 14.78 8.49
C HIS A 224 0.73 15.56 9.69
N VAL A 225 0.66 14.87 10.82
CA VAL A 225 0.18 15.32 12.12
C VAL A 225 1.07 14.70 13.19
N LEU A 226 1.40 15.49 14.21
CA LEU A 226 1.96 14.98 15.46
C LEU A 226 0.82 14.62 16.42
N ALA A 227 0.90 13.44 17.02
CA ALA A 227 -0.10 12.97 17.99
C ALA A 227 0.48 11.98 19.00
N ARG A 228 -0.16 11.88 20.16
CA ARG A 228 -0.02 10.73 21.09
C ARG A 228 -1.33 9.95 21.20
N THR A 229 -2.45 10.62 20.99
CA THR A 229 -3.80 10.08 21.10
C THR A 229 -4.63 10.38 19.86
N ILE A 230 -5.74 9.67 19.68
CA ILE A 230 -6.69 9.95 18.59
C ILE A 230 -7.28 11.36 18.71
N ASN A 231 -7.53 11.82 19.94
CA ASN A 231 -8.02 13.18 20.20
C ASN A 231 -7.03 14.25 19.72
N ASP A 232 -5.72 14.01 19.80
CA ASP A 232 -4.72 14.93 19.26
C ASP A 232 -4.86 15.05 17.72
N ILE A 233 -5.14 13.94 17.03
CA ILE A 233 -5.37 13.96 15.57
C ILE A 233 -6.62 14.78 15.24
N GLU A 234 -7.71 14.59 16.00
CA GLU A 234 -8.97 15.33 15.83
C GLU A 234 -8.77 16.83 16.07
N CYS A 235 -8.14 17.20 17.19
CA CYS A 235 -7.82 18.59 17.53
C CYS A 235 -6.90 19.25 16.48
N ALA A 236 -5.88 18.55 16.02
CA ALA A 236 -4.99 19.06 14.96
C ALA A 236 -5.76 19.29 13.65
N THR A 237 -6.65 18.36 13.30
CA THR A 237 -7.52 18.46 12.11
C THR A 237 -8.46 19.67 12.21
N GLU A 238 -9.09 19.89 13.36
CA GLU A 238 -10.00 21.02 13.59
C GLU A 238 -9.28 22.36 13.55
N ASN A 239 -8.09 22.45 14.17
CA ASN A 239 -7.28 23.66 14.14
C ASN A 239 -6.87 24.01 12.71
N GLN A 240 -6.53 23.02 11.89
CA GLN A 240 -6.22 23.26 10.49
C GLN A 240 -7.44 23.78 9.70
N LYS A 241 -8.63 23.19 9.88
CA LYS A 241 -9.87 23.62 9.21
C LYS A 241 -10.23 25.09 9.49
N LYS A 242 -9.86 25.62 10.66
CA LYS A 242 -10.03 27.04 11.01
C LYS A 242 -9.11 27.96 10.20
N THR A 243 -7.96 27.45 9.76
CA THR A 243 -6.93 28.22 9.05
C THR A 243 -6.93 28.01 7.53
N ASP A 244 -7.45 26.87 7.05
CA ASP A 244 -7.57 26.53 5.63
C ASP A 244 -8.94 25.89 5.37
N VAL A 245 -9.79 26.59 4.60
CA VAL A 245 -11.19 26.20 4.30
C VAL A 245 -11.27 25.08 3.25
N SER A 246 -10.15 24.66 2.66
CA SER A 246 -10.14 23.56 1.70
C SER A 246 -10.24 22.19 2.41
N ASP A 247 -11.22 21.37 2.00
CA ASP A 247 -11.56 20.03 2.53
C ASP A 247 -10.48 18.96 2.19
N THR A 248 -9.21 19.27 2.46
CA THR A 248 -8.03 18.48 2.09
C THR A 248 -7.56 17.53 3.19
N PHE A 249 -8.28 17.48 4.32
CA PHE A 249 -7.84 16.80 5.53
C PHE A 249 -8.55 15.47 5.83
N PHE A 250 -9.56 15.08 5.05
CA PHE A 250 -10.32 13.85 5.30
C PHE A 250 -9.46 12.56 5.24
N ALA A 251 -8.75 12.34 4.13
CA ALA A 251 -7.90 11.16 3.98
C ALA A 251 -6.71 11.14 4.97
N PRO A 252 -5.97 12.25 5.20
CA PRO A 252 -4.90 12.28 6.21
C PRO A 252 -5.35 11.92 7.63
N THR A 253 -6.53 12.37 8.09
CA THR A 253 -7.07 12.01 9.40
C THR A 253 -7.33 10.51 9.52
N ILE A 254 -7.95 9.90 8.49
CA ILE A 254 -8.25 8.47 8.47
C ILE A 254 -6.95 7.66 8.52
N VAL A 255 -6.00 7.99 7.65
CA VAL A 255 -4.69 7.31 7.59
C VAL A 255 -3.94 7.43 8.92
N ALA A 256 -3.86 8.63 9.49
CA ALA A 256 -3.18 8.85 10.76
C ALA A 256 -3.85 8.10 11.92
N ALA A 257 -5.19 8.10 11.97
CA ALA A 257 -5.95 7.40 12.99
C ALA A 257 -5.81 5.88 12.87
N ALA A 258 -5.84 5.32 11.66
CA ALA A 258 -5.66 3.89 11.41
C ALA A 258 -4.29 3.41 11.89
N ILE A 259 -3.22 4.12 11.51
CA ILE A 259 -1.85 3.80 11.95
C ILE A 259 -1.71 3.95 13.48
N LEU A 260 -2.30 4.99 14.09
CA LEU A 260 -2.22 5.15 15.54
C LEU A 260 -2.97 4.04 16.28
N ARG A 261 -4.16 3.64 15.81
CA ARG A 261 -4.91 2.51 16.38
C ARG A 261 -4.10 1.22 16.30
N MET A 262 -3.45 0.94 15.17
CA MET A 262 -2.54 -0.19 15.02
C MET A 262 -1.43 -0.14 16.08
N VAL A 263 -0.72 0.98 16.21
CA VAL A 263 0.37 1.13 17.20
C VAL A 263 -0.12 0.95 18.63
N ILE A 264 -1.27 1.54 18.99
CA ILE A 264 -1.85 1.44 20.34
C ILE A 264 -2.33 0.01 20.63
N GLY A 265 -2.86 -0.69 19.62
CA GLY A 265 -3.35 -2.07 19.71
C GLY A 265 -2.26 -3.12 19.92
N LEU A 266 -0.99 -2.80 19.64
CA LEU A 266 0.13 -3.68 19.95
C LEU A 266 0.28 -3.91 21.46
N SER A 267 0.76 -5.10 21.85
CA SER A 267 1.15 -5.38 23.24
C SER A 267 2.15 -4.35 23.74
N SER A 268 2.14 -4.03 25.04
CA SER A 268 3.07 -3.05 25.63
C SER A 268 4.54 -3.36 25.31
N HIS A 269 4.90 -4.64 25.22
CA HIS A 269 6.24 -5.07 24.82
C HIS A 269 6.53 -4.71 23.35
N ASN A 270 5.69 -5.19 22.41
CA ASN A 270 5.87 -4.99 20.96
C ASN A 270 5.80 -3.51 20.59
N ARG A 271 4.85 -2.77 21.18
CA ARG A 271 4.73 -1.32 21.01
C ARG A 271 6.03 -0.62 21.38
N ASN A 272 6.63 -0.96 22.52
CA ASN A 272 7.89 -0.37 22.93
C ASN A 272 9.04 -0.78 22.01
N VAL A 273 9.13 -2.04 21.56
CA VAL A 273 10.15 -2.48 20.60
C VAL A 273 10.05 -1.68 19.29
N LEU A 274 8.84 -1.54 18.73
CA LEU A 274 8.60 -0.74 17.53
C LEU A 274 9.01 0.72 17.71
N CYS A 275 8.57 1.34 18.82
CA CYS A 275 8.83 2.76 19.08
C CYS A 275 10.33 3.03 19.31
N GLU A 276 11.00 2.17 20.06
CA GLU A 276 12.46 2.24 20.25
C GLU A 276 13.19 2.05 18.92
N PHE A 277 12.80 1.06 18.12
CA PHE A 277 13.40 0.82 16.81
C PHE A 277 13.27 2.04 15.89
N LEU A 278 12.06 2.60 15.74
CA LEU A 278 11.83 3.75 14.86
C LEU A 278 12.49 5.04 15.37
N TRP A 279 12.52 5.23 16.69
CA TRP A 279 13.24 6.35 17.32
C TRP A 279 14.75 6.25 17.06
N GLN A 280 15.36 5.11 17.40
CA GLN A 280 16.81 4.90 17.32
C GLN A 280 17.33 4.90 15.88
N THR A 281 16.53 4.42 14.92
CA THR A 281 16.90 4.40 13.50
C THR A 281 16.58 5.70 12.76
N ARG A 282 15.87 6.65 13.40
CA ARG A 282 15.34 7.87 12.77
C ARG A 282 14.66 7.58 11.43
N ALA A 283 13.86 6.53 11.40
CA ALA A 283 13.32 5.98 10.16
C ALA A 283 11.84 6.31 9.95
N THR A 284 11.46 6.42 8.69
CA THR A 284 10.05 6.51 8.28
C THR A 284 9.57 5.12 7.89
N ALA A 285 8.60 4.56 8.62
CA ALA A 285 7.87 3.38 8.20
C ALA A 285 6.73 3.80 7.26
N SER A 286 6.61 3.11 6.12
CA SER A 286 5.64 3.43 5.07
C SER A 286 4.61 2.31 4.93
N PHE A 287 3.34 2.71 4.82
CA PHE A 287 2.18 1.83 4.82
C PHE A 287 1.29 2.14 3.64
N GLU A 288 0.58 1.14 3.14
CA GLU A 288 -0.66 1.34 2.38
C GLU A 288 -1.82 1.08 3.34
N VAL A 289 -2.68 2.07 3.58
CA VAL A 289 -3.83 1.92 4.50
C VAL A 289 -5.06 1.55 3.69
N LEU A 290 -5.51 0.30 3.87
CA LEU A 290 -6.74 -0.23 3.27
C LEU A 290 -7.95 0.32 4.03
N CYS A 291 -8.77 1.14 3.38
CA CYS A 291 -9.88 1.85 4.03
C CYS A 291 -11.23 1.38 3.46
N PRO A 292 -12.02 0.54 4.15
CA PRO A 292 -13.33 0.08 3.66
C PRO A 292 -14.32 1.23 3.39
N SER A 293 -14.15 2.34 4.09
CA SER A 293 -14.94 3.57 3.89
C SER A 293 -14.45 4.44 2.73
N HIS A 294 -13.22 4.20 2.24
CA HIS A 294 -12.54 4.98 1.19
C HIS A 294 -11.76 4.05 0.23
N GLN A 295 -12.44 3.51 -0.76
CA GLN A 295 -11.92 2.51 -1.70
C GLN A 295 -11.68 3.10 -3.10
N HIS A 296 -10.59 2.69 -3.74
CA HIS A 296 -10.25 3.16 -5.09
C HIS A 296 -10.78 2.23 -6.19
N VAL A 297 -10.30 1.00 -6.26
CA VAL A 297 -10.64 0.05 -7.35
C VAL A 297 -10.90 -1.36 -6.82
N GLN A 298 -10.10 -1.83 -5.86
CA GLN A 298 -10.32 -3.14 -5.25
C GLN A 298 -11.40 -3.07 -4.17
N LEU A 299 -12.23 -4.10 -4.12
CA LEU A 299 -13.28 -4.22 -3.13
C LEU A 299 -12.69 -4.71 -1.80
N LEU A 300 -12.98 -3.99 -0.72
CA LEU A 300 -12.49 -4.28 0.63
C LEU A 300 -13.63 -4.72 1.57
N ASP A 301 -14.63 -5.45 1.07
CA ASP A 301 -15.80 -5.87 1.87
C ASP A 301 -15.50 -7.02 2.86
N TYR A 302 -14.32 -7.61 2.77
CA TYR A 302 -13.78 -8.57 3.74
C TYR A 302 -13.14 -7.90 4.98
N LEU A 303 -12.95 -6.57 4.95
CA LEU A 303 -12.38 -5.80 6.06
C LEU A 303 -13.48 -5.02 6.78
N SER A 304 -13.50 -5.13 8.11
CA SER A 304 -14.40 -4.35 8.97
C SER A 304 -13.82 -3.02 9.42
N GLU A 305 -12.51 -2.85 9.33
CA GLU A 305 -11.79 -1.67 9.83
C GLU A 305 -10.62 -1.27 8.92
N ASP A 306 -10.17 -0.03 9.07
CA ASP A 306 -9.03 0.49 8.32
C ASP A 306 -7.76 -0.27 8.72
N THR A 307 -7.08 -0.86 7.73
CA THR A 307 -5.97 -1.80 7.96
C THR A 307 -4.68 -1.28 7.35
N PRO A 308 -3.70 -0.81 8.16
CA PRO A 308 -2.38 -0.42 7.66
C PRO A 308 -1.56 -1.65 7.26
N VAL A 309 -1.04 -1.66 6.03
CA VAL A 309 -0.17 -2.71 5.48
C VAL A 309 1.21 -2.14 5.22
N PHE A 310 2.22 -2.59 5.98
CA PHE A 310 3.59 -2.10 5.88
C PHE A 310 4.27 -2.59 4.60
N TYR A 311 4.91 -1.68 3.84
CA TYR A 311 5.64 -2.03 2.63
C TYR A 311 7.12 -1.63 2.63
N GLY A 312 7.58 -0.89 3.64
CA GLY A 312 9.01 -0.65 3.80
C GLY A 312 9.39 0.60 4.58
N LEU A 313 10.69 0.89 4.59
CA LEU A 313 11.32 1.89 5.45
C LEU A 313 12.38 2.71 4.71
N SER A 314 12.40 4.00 5.00
CA SER A 314 13.37 4.96 4.47
C SER A 314 14.03 5.78 5.56
N LEU A 315 15.31 6.11 5.36
CA LEU A 315 16.11 6.89 6.30
C LEU A 315 15.93 8.39 6.08
N MET A 316 15.80 9.12 7.19
CA MET A 316 15.58 10.57 7.19
C MET A 316 16.90 11.36 7.15
N THR A 317 17.64 11.25 6.05
CA THR A 317 18.93 11.96 5.90
C THR A 317 19.14 12.50 4.48
N PHE A 318 19.90 13.60 4.38
CA PHE A 318 20.50 14.02 3.11
C PHE A 318 21.72 13.16 2.75
N ASP A 319 22.52 12.77 3.74
CA ASP A 319 23.77 12.04 3.58
C ASP A 319 23.53 10.51 3.63
N CYS A 320 22.76 10.02 2.64
CA CYS A 320 22.41 8.61 2.53
C CYS A 320 23.67 7.72 2.53
N LEU A 321 23.61 6.60 3.25
CA LEU A 321 24.62 5.56 3.14
C LEU A 321 24.57 4.98 1.72
N GLU A 322 25.73 4.60 1.17
CA GLU A 322 25.76 3.86 -0.09
C GLU A 322 24.90 2.60 0.04
N GLY A 323 23.98 2.43 -0.91
CA GLY A 323 23.03 1.34 -0.95
C GLY A 323 21.75 1.51 -0.13
N THR A 324 21.54 2.67 0.52
CA THR A 324 20.26 3.01 1.18
C THR A 324 19.57 4.20 0.53
N GLU A 325 19.96 4.58 -0.68
CA GLU A 325 19.45 5.78 -1.36
C GLU A 325 17.97 5.66 -1.67
N ILE A 326 17.51 4.45 -2.02
CA ILE A 326 16.10 4.16 -2.30
C ILE A 326 15.39 3.77 -1.01
N CYS A 327 15.84 2.68 -0.37
CA CYS A 327 15.33 2.19 0.90
C CYS A 327 16.37 1.28 1.57
N VAL A 328 16.15 0.95 2.84
CA VAL A 328 16.88 -0.14 3.51
C VAL A 328 16.38 -1.47 2.93
N SER A 329 17.28 -2.44 2.73
CA SER A 329 16.90 -3.78 2.25
C SER A 329 15.78 -4.36 3.12
N PRO A 330 14.59 -4.62 2.57
CA PRO A 330 13.37 -4.62 3.37
C PRO A 330 13.03 -5.96 4.02
N VAL A 331 13.70 -7.06 3.66
CA VAL A 331 13.35 -8.41 4.11
C VAL A 331 13.35 -8.52 5.64
N LEU A 332 14.41 -8.02 6.32
CA LEU A 332 14.44 -7.97 7.79
C LEU A 332 13.26 -7.22 8.37
N LEU A 333 12.84 -6.14 7.70
CA LEU A 333 11.80 -5.24 8.17
C LEU A 333 10.42 -5.87 8.01
N TYR A 334 10.18 -6.63 6.94
CA TYR A 334 8.95 -7.41 6.79
C TYR A 334 8.82 -8.42 7.92
N GLU A 335 9.86 -9.21 8.18
CA GLU A 335 9.87 -10.20 9.27
C GLU A 335 9.76 -9.55 10.65
N PHE A 336 10.41 -8.41 10.85
CA PHE A 336 10.30 -7.61 12.08
C PHE A 336 8.87 -7.13 12.33
N MET A 337 8.23 -6.53 11.32
CA MET A 337 6.85 -6.03 11.45
C MET A 337 5.86 -7.18 11.66
N ARG A 338 5.99 -8.30 10.94
CA ARG A 338 5.16 -9.50 11.12
C ARG A 338 5.28 -10.06 12.53
N LYS A 339 6.50 -10.19 13.07
CA LYS A 339 6.70 -10.67 14.44
C LYS A 339 6.12 -9.73 15.50
N LEU A 340 5.99 -8.44 15.21
CA LEU A 340 5.30 -7.50 16.08
C LEU A 340 3.77 -7.64 16.04
N GLY A 341 3.22 -8.36 15.04
CA GLY A 341 1.77 -8.46 14.77
C GLY A 341 1.26 -7.40 13.80
N ILE A 342 2.15 -6.78 13.01
CA ILE A 342 1.79 -5.76 12.01
C ILE A 342 1.69 -6.41 10.64
N HIS A 343 0.61 -6.11 9.92
CA HIS A 343 0.38 -6.61 8.57
C HIS A 343 1.42 -6.01 7.62
N THR A 344 1.96 -6.84 6.73
CA THR A 344 2.92 -6.40 5.70
C THR A 344 2.40 -6.78 4.32
N VAL A 345 2.97 -6.17 3.29
CA VAL A 345 2.84 -6.71 1.93
C VAL A 345 3.29 -8.17 1.91
N THR A 346 2.67 -8.95 1.03
CA THR A 346 3.25 -10.25 0.66
C THR A 346 4.52 -10.00 -0.13
N TYR A 347 5.53 -10.85 0.02
CA TYR A 347 6.77 -10.70 -0.73
C TYR A 347 7.42 -12.05 -1.07
N GLU A 348 8.14 -12.07 -2.17
CA GLU A 348 8.99 -13.19 -2.59
C GLU A 348 10.37 -12.67 -2.98
N VAL A 349 11.41 -13.46 -2.72
CA VAL A 349 12.78 -13.14 -3.11
C VAL A 349 13.27 -14.19 -4.10
N VAL A 350 13.58 -13.76 -5.33
CA VAL A 350 14.06 -14.67 -6.39
C VAL A 350 15.29 -14.13 -7.08
N ALA A 351 16.12 -15.04 -7.59
CA ALA A 351 17.25 -14.67 -8.43
C ALA A 351 16.73 -13.97 -9.71
N PHE A 352 17.36 -12.87 -10.08
CA PHE A 352 16.94 -12.09 -11.24
C PHE A 352 17.38 -12.77 -12.55
N ASN A 353 16.41 -13.04 -13.40
CA ASN A 353 16.61 -13.46 -14.78
C ASN A 353 15.67 -12.64 -15.67
N ALA A 354 16.20 -11.98 -16.71
CA ALA A 354 15.43 -11.05 -17.53
C ALA A 354 14.25 -11.72 -18.26
N ASP A 355 14.44 -12.92 -18.80
CA ASP A 355 13.40 -13.65 -19.54
C ASP A 355 12.30 -14.15 -18.60
N ALA A 356 12.69 -14.72 -17.45
CA ALA A 356 11.74 -15.14 -16.42
C ALA A 356 10.96 -13.96 -15.85
N PHE A 357 11.63 -12.83 -15.63
CA PHE A 357 10.99 -11.61 -15.15
C PHE A 357 9.97 -11.05 -16.15
N GLU A 358 10.30 -11.01 -17.44
CA GLU A 358 9.35 -10.58 -18.47
C GLU A 358 8.14 -11.53 -18.55
N ALA A 359 8.35 -12.84 -18.42
CA ALA A 359 7.25 -13.81 -18.34
C ALA A 359 6.35 -13.57 -17.11
N THR A 360 6.95 -13.29 -15.94
CA THR A 360 6.20 -12.93 -14.72
C THR A 360 5.40 -11.64 -14.92
N LEU A 361 5.97 -10.63 -15.59
CA LEU A 361 5.25 -9.40 -15.91
C LEU A 361 4.03 -9.68 -16.80
N GLU A 362 4.17 -10.48 -17.86
CA GLU A 362 3.05 -10.84 -18.73
C GLU A 362 1.95 -11.62 -17.99
N LEU A 363 2.31 -12.52 -17.08
CA LEU A 363 1.33 -13.21 -16.22
C LEU A 363 0.60 -12.23 -15.29
N SER A 364 1.33 -11.30 -14.66
CA SER A 364 0.75 -10.31 -13.74
C SER A 364 -0.22 -9.34 -14.44
N LYS A 365 -0.09 -9.13 -15.77
CA LYS A 365 -1.07 -8.34 -16.55
C LYS A 365 -2.47 -8.95 -16.50
N GLY A 366 -2.56 -10.28 -16.42
CA GLY A 366 -3.81 -11.04 -16.35
C GLY A 366 -4.43 -11.12 -14.96
N ALA A 367 -3.79 -10.55 -13.93
CA ALA A 367 -4.30 -10.63 -12.57
C ALA A 367 -5.69 -9.96 -12.45
N TYR A 368 -6.63 -10.67 -11.82
CA TYR A 368 -8.01 -10.23 -11.62
C TYR A 368 -8.23 -9.81 -10.17
N GLN A 369 -8.94 -8.71 -9.94
CA GLN A 369 -9.15 -8.09 -8.61
C GLN A 369 -7.87 -7.69 -7.85
N HIS A 370 -6.69 -7.81 -8.49
CA HIS A 370 -5.41 -7.37 -7.96
C HIS A 370 -4.89 -6.13 -8.70
N GLU A 371 -4.42 -5.09 -7.99
CA GLU A 371 -3.86 -3.89 -8.63
C GLU A 371 -2.59 -4.23 -9.42
N GLY A 372 -1.75 -5.10 -8.87
CA GLY A 372 -0.50 -5.56 -9.45
C GLY A 372 0.57 -5.68 -8.38
N ASP A 373 1.82 -5.43 -8.76
CA ASP A 373 2.98 -5.72 -7.93
C ASP A 373 4.00 -4.57 -7.95
N VAL A 374 4.88 -4.56 -6.96
CA VAL A 374 6.08 -3.73 -6.92
C VAL A 374 7.31 -4.63 -6.88
N TYR A 375 8.26 -4.36 -7.75
CA TYR A 375 9.50 -5.11 -7.88
C TYR A 375 10.67 -4.23 -7.45
N LEU A 376 11.43 -4.71 -6.47
CA LEU A 376 12.67 -4.10 -6.02
C LEU A 376 13.83 -4.90 -6.61
N PHE A 377 14.67 -4.24 -7.40
CA PHE A 377 15.84 -4.86 -8.02
C PHE A 377 17.04 -4.69 -7.11
N LEU A 378 17.77 -5.78 -6.86
CA LEU A 378 18.92 -5.75 -5.96
C LEU A 378 20.18 -6.26 -6.65
N ASP A 379 21.31 -5.66 -6.32
CA ASP A 379 22.62 -6.12 -6.78
C ASP A 379 23.14 -7.33 -5.97
N GLU A 380 24.37 -7.75 -6.25
CA GLU A 380 25.02 -8.90 -5.60
C GLU A 380 25.15 -8.73 -4.08
N ALA A 381 25.26 -7.50 -3.57
CA ALA A 381 25.35 -7.22 -2.15
C ALA A 381 23.98 -7.22 -1.44
N GLY A 382 22.88 -7.44 -2.18
CA GLY A 382 21.52 -7.33 -1.67
C GLY A 382 21.06 -5.88 -1.45
N THR A 383 21.70 -4.93 -2.14
CA THR A 383 21.35 -3.51 -2.10
C THR A 383 20.28 -3.20 -3.14
N VAL A 384 19.23 -2.47 -2.77
CA VAL A 384 18.16 -2.07 -3.69
C VAL A 384 18.67 -0.98 -4.65
N ILE A 385 18.76 -1.32 -5.93
CA ILE A 385 19.28 -0.43 -6.99
C ILE A 385 18.19 0.23 -7.83
N GLY A 386 16.96 -0.24 -7.73
CA GLY A 386 15.82 0.33 -8.44
C GLY A 386 14.50 -0.29 -7.99
N MET A 387 13.41 0.40 -8.30
CA MET A 387 12.06 -0.09 -8.05
C MET A 387 11.19 0.12 -9.28
N GLN A 388 10.34 -0.85 -9.56
CA GLN A 388 9.37 -0.79 -10.65
C GLN A 388 8.00 -1.25 -10.17
N LYS A 389 6.95 -0.50 -10.46
CA LYS A 389 5.57 -0.98 -10.29
C LYS A 389 5.04 -1.56 -11.60
N HIS A 390 4.21 -2.58 -11.50
CA HIS A 390 3.46 -3.10 -12.61
C HIS A 390 2.00 -3.25 -12.20
N LYS A 391 1.08 -2.97 -13.12
CA LYS A 391 -0.37 -2.99 -12.85
C LYS A 391 -1.07 -3.96 -13.76
N SER A 392 -2.06 -4.65 -13.23
CA SER A 392 -2.91 -5.53 -14.03
C SER A 392 -3.74 -4.74 -15.04
N VAL A 393 -4.12 -5.37 -16.14
CA VAL A 393 -5.00 -4.76 -17.15
C VAL A 393 -6.35 -4.43 -16.51
N TRP A 394 -6.89 -5.34 -15.70
CA TRP A 394 -8.15 -5.16 -14.98
C TRP A 394 -8.13 -3.85 -14.17
N TYR A 395 -7.08 -3.63 -13.39
CA TYR A 395 -6.95 -2.43 -12.57
C TYR A 395 -6.86 -1.15 -13.41
N VAL A 396 -6.00 -1.15 -14.44
CA VAL A 396 -5.81 0.03 -15.30
C VAL A 396 -7.12 0.42 -15.98
N CYS A 397 -7.87 -0.57 -16.49
CA CYS A 397 -9.16 -0.36 -17.13
C CYS A 397 -10.22 0.15 -16.14
N LEU A 398 -10.36 -0.47 -14.97
CA LEU A 398 -11.34 -0.07 -13.95
C LEU A 398 -11.04 1.32 -13.38
N ARG A 399 -9.76 1.63 -13.12
CA ARG A 399 -9.34 2.98 -12.71
C ARG A 399 -9.72 4.02 -13.77
N ALA A 400 -9.53 3.71 -15.05
CA ALA A 400 -9.91 4.61 -16.13
C ALA A 400 -11.43 4.84 -16.18
N ILE A 401 -12.23 3.77 -16.05
CA ILE A 401 -13.69 3.85 -15.99
C ILE A 401 -14.12 4.73 -14.81
N ARG A 402 -13.58 4.49 -13.62
CA ARG A 402 -13.83 5.29 -12.41
C ARG A 402 -13.56 6.78 -12.65
N GLU A 403 -12.40 7.14 -13.18
CA GLU A 403 -12.05 8.56 -13.39
C GLU A 403 -12.96 9.24 -14.44
N LYS A 404 -13.40 8.51 -15.47
CA LYS A 404 -14.41 9.01 -16.42
C LYS A 404 -15.78 9.15 -15.77
N ALA A 405 -16.22 8.19 -14.97
CA ALA A 405 -17.47 8.26 -14.22
C ALA A 405 -17.46 9.43 -13.21
N LYS A 406 -16.37 9.64 -12.48
CA LYS A 406 -16.19 10.81 -11.59
C LYS A 406 -16.34 12.13 -12.34
N THR A 407 -15.73 12.23 -13.52
CA THR A 407 -15.83 13.43 -14.37
C THR A 407 -17.27 13.65 -14.83
N PHE A 408 -17.96 12.58 -15.23
CA PHE A 408 -19.36 12.62 -15.62
C PHE A 408 -20.28 13.06 -14.47
N CYS A 409 -20.16 12.45 -13.28
CA CYS A 409 -20.93 12.85 -12.10
C CYS A 409 -20.71 14.32 -11.75
N ARG A 410 -19.46 14.82 -11.84
CA ARG A 410 -19.15 16.25 -11.62
C ARG A 410 -19.78 17.15 -12.67
N ALA A 411 -19.80 16.74 -13.94
CA ALA A 411 -20.40 17.51 -15.02
C ALA A 411 -21.91 17.66 -14.83
N LEU A 412 -22.60 16.60 -14.39
CA LEU A 412 -24.05 16.65 -14.10
C LEU A 412 -24.38 17.43 -12.82
N ASN A 413 -23.58 17.28 -11.76
CA ASN A 413 -23.83 17.98 -10.50
C ASN A 413 -23.42 19.47 -10.53
N SER A 414 -22.61 19.89 -11.50
CA SER A 414 -22.17 21.27 -11.64
C SER A 414 -23.17 22.10 -12.45
N ARG A 415 -23.81 23.09 -11.82
CA ARG A 415 -24.61 24.11 -12.53
C ARG A 415 -23.76 25.14 -13.29
N LYS A 416 -22.42 25.07 -13.20
CA LYS A 416 -21.50 25.98 -13.89
C LYS A 416 -21.17 25.48 -15.30
N PRO A 417 -21.15 26.37 -16.31
CA PRO A 417 -20.64 26.03 -17.65
C PRO A 417 -19.20 25.52 -17.58
N LEU A 418 -18.88 24.51 -18.41
CA LEU A 418 -17.49 24.09 -18.60
C LEU A 418 -16.64 25.22 -19.16
N LYS A 419 -15.32 25.18 -18.87
CA LYS A 419 -14.36 26.20 -19.30
C LYS A 419 -14.43 26.36 -20.83
N GLY A 420 -14.82 27.55 -21.29
CA GLY A 420 -14.99 27.88 -22.72
C GLY A 420 -16.41 27.75 -23.28
N ARG A 421 -17.44 27.43 -22.46
CA ARG A 421 -18.86 27.46 -22.87
C ARG A 421 -19.65 28.54 -22.15
N SER A 422 -20.64 29.11 -22.85
CA SER A 422 -21.56 30.12 -22.33
C SER A 422 -22.76 29.53 -21.58
N LYS A 423 -23.13 28.27 -21.84
CA LYS A 423 -24.25 27.57 -21.19
C LYS A 423 -23.81 26.22 -20.60
N PRO A 424 -24.43 25.76 -19.50
CA PRO A 424 -24.28 24.39 -19.00
C PRO A 424 -24.69 23.36 -20.05
N MET A 425 -24.09 22.18 -20.02
CA MET A 425 -24.48 21.07 -20.90
C MET A 425 -25.86 20.54 -20.51
N SER A 426 -26.67 20.14 -21.48
CA SER A 426 -27.84 19.32 -21.19
C SER A 426 -27.40 17.94 -20.67
N PRO A 427 -28.24 17.25 -19.87
CA PRO A 427 -27.90 15.93 -19.34
C PRO A 427 -27.54 14.90 -20.42
N LYS A 428 -28.24 14.93 -21.56
CA LYS A 428 -27.97 14.05 -22.70
C LYS A 428 -26.63 14.35 -23.36
N GLU A 429 -26.30 15.63 -23.59
CA GLU A 429 -24.98 16.01 -24.11
C GLU A 429 -23.85 15.61 -23.17
N ALA A 430 -24.06 15.70 -21.85
CA ALA A 430 -23.07 15.27 -20.86
C ALA A 430 -22.83 13.75 -20.92
N LEU A 431 -23.89 12.96 -21.12
CA LEU A 431 -23.81 11.51 -21.31
C LEU A 431 -23.03 11.16 -22.59
N ASP A 432 -23.37 11.79 -23.72
CA ASP A 432 -22.70 11.55 -25.00
C ASP A 432 -21.21 11.94 -24.93
N THR A 433 -20.90 13.09 -24.34
CA THR A 433 -19.52 13.55 -24.11
C THR A 433 -18.73 12.56 -23.22
N ALA A 434 -19.38 11.99 -22.20
CA ALA A 434 -18.74 11.01 -21.33
C ALA A 434 -18.43 9.69 -22.07
N LYS A 435 -19.35 9.21 -22.92
CA LYS A 435 -19.13 8.02 -23.77
C LYS A 435 -18.02 8.23 -24.79
N GLU A 436 -17.93 9.40 -25.40
CA GLU A 436 -16.82 9.76 -26.30
C GLU A 436 -15.48 9.82 -25.56
N SER A 437 -15.47 10.38 -24.35
CA SER A 437 -14.26 10.42 -23.50
C SER A 437 -13.79 9.02 -23.09
N MET A 438 -14.73 8.10 -22.86
CA MET A 438 -14.46 6.69 -22.62
C MET A 438 -13.83 6.04 -23.84
N GLN A 439 -14.43 6.20 -25.03
CA GLN A 439 -13.90 5.68 -26.30
C GLN A 439 -12.46 6.14 -26.54
N LYS A 440 -12.18 7.45 -26.41
CA LYS A 440 -10.83 8.00 -26.59
C LYS A 440 -9.83 7.42 -25.58
N ARG A 441 -10.24 7.23 -24.32
CA ARG A 441 -9.36 6.67 -23.29
C ARG A 441 -9.01 5.20 -23.57
N PHE A 442 -9.97 4.39 -23.98
CA PHE A 442 -9.71 2.96 -24.25
C PHE A 442 -8.91 2.72 -25.54
N GLN A 443 -9.03 3.60 -26.54
CA GLN A 443 -8.11 3.61 -27.69
C GLN A 443 -6.66 3.90 -27.26
N ALA A 444 -6.46 4.79 -26.29
CA ALA A 444 -5.13 5.08 -25.75
C ALA A 444 -4.60 3.91 -24.89
N ILE A 445 -5.44 3.34 -24.02
CA ILE A 445 -5.08 2.20 -23.15
C ILE A 445 -4.62 0.99 -23.98
N ALA A 446 -5.32 0.64 -25.07
CA ALA A 446 -4.97 -0.51 -25.91
C ALA A 446 -3.52 -0.46 -26.39
N ARG A 447 -3.11 0.70 -26.91
CA ARG A 447 -1.75 0.94 -27.42
C ARG A 447 -0.71 0.93 -26.32
N PHE A 448 -1.06 1.49 -25.17
CA PHE A 448 -0.12 1.72 -24.07
C PHE A 448 0.11 0.44 -23.24
N VAL A 449 -0.95 -0.27 -22.84
CA VAL A 449 -0.87 -1.52 -22.07
C VAL A 449 -0.56 -2.72 -22.98
N ARG A 450 -0.59 -2.53 -24.30
CA ARG A 450 -0.36 -3.56 -25.34
C ARG A 450 -1.34 -4.73 -25.23
N ILE A 451 -2.62 -4.39 -25.17
CA ILE A 451 -3.74 -5.35 -25.20
C ILE A 451 -4.45 -5.28 -26.55
N SER A 452 -5.13 -6.36 -26.92
CA SER A 452 -5.94 -6.43 -28.14
C SER A 452 -7.08 -5.39 -28.16
N ASP A 453 -7.54 -5.07 -29.35
CA ASP A 453 -8.74 -4.25 -29.52
C ASP A 453 -9.99 -4.95 -28.97
N GLU A 454 -10.07 -6.29 -29.00
CA GLU A 454 -11.19 -7.00 -28.37
C GLU A 454 -11.23 -6.76 -26.85
N THR A 455 -10.10 -6.97 -26.16
CA THR A 455 -10.00 -6.76 -24.71
C THR A 455 -10.32 -5.30 -24.36
N SER A 456 -9.74 -4.35 -25.09
CA SER A 456 -9.99 -2.93 -24.84
C SER A 456 -11.45 -2.53 -25.10
N ASN A 457 -12.06 -3.03 -26.18
CA ASN A 457 -13.47 -2.76 -26.49
C ASN A 457 -14.43 -3.37 -25.47
N ALA A 458 -14.11 -4.54 -24.90
CA ALA A 458 -14.92 -5.16 -23.85
C ALA A 458 -14.98 -4.29 -22.59
N PHE A 459 -13.84 -3.82 -22.06
CA PHE A 459 -13.83 -2.92 -20.91
C PHE A 459 -14.47 -1.56 -21.23
N LYS A 460 -14.26 -1.03 -22.43
CA LYS A 460 -14.91 0.20 -22.88
C LYS A 460 -16.44 0.06 -22.86
N ALA A 461 -16.96 -1.05 -23.37
CA ALA A 461 -18.40 -1.32 -23.41
C ALA A 461 -18.97 -1.40 -21.99
N LEU A 462 -18.29 -2.07 -21.05
CA LEU A 462 -18.67 -2.07 -19.63
C LEU A 462 -18.65 -0.65 -19.05
N GLY A 463 -17.63 0.15 -19.35
CA GLY A 463 -17.54 1.54 -18.90
C GLY A 463 -18.67 2.42 -19.41
N GLN A 464 -19.11 2.22 -20.66
CA GLN A 464 -20.24 2.95 -21.24
C GLN A 464 -21.57 2.52 -20.61
N GLN A 465 -21.78 1.20 -20.43
CA GLN A 465 -22.95 0.66 -19.73
C GLN A 465 -23.02 1.14 -18.28
N PHE A 466 -21.87 1.24 -17.60
CA PHE A 466 -21.82 1.76 -16.24
C PHE A 466 -22.23 3.24 -16.15
N ILE A 467 -21.78 4.08 -17.09
CA ILE A 467 -22.18 5.48 -17.14
C ILE A 467 -23.68 5.62 -17.44
N GLU A 468 -24.22 4.79 -18.34
CA GLU A 468 -25.66 4.72 -18.60
C GLU A 468 -26.44 4.27 -17.36
N TYR A 469 -25.96 3.24 -16.67
CA TYR A 469 -26.53 2.77 -15.41
C TYR A 469 -26.58 3.88 -14.35
N LEU A 470 -25.47 4.62 -14.16
CA LEU A 470 -25.44 5.76 -13.25
C LEU A 470 -26.44 6.84 -13.67
N PHE A 471 -26.51 7.15 -14.97
CA PHE A 471 -27.41 8.17 -15.51
C PHE A 471 -28.89 7.84 -15.26
N GLU A 472 -29.28 6.60 -15.52
CA GLU A 472 -30.66 6.13 -15.41
C GLU A 472 -31.07 5.90 -13.95
N ASN A 473 -30.24 5.23 -13.15
CA ASN A 473 -30.63 4.69 -11.85
C ASN A 473 -30.15 5.52 -10.65
N GLU A 474 -29.02 6.24 -10.76
CA GLU A 474 -28.38 6.91 -9.62
C GLU A 474 -28.43 8.44 -9.70
N LEU A 475 -28.61 8.99 -10.91
CA LEU A 475 -28.49 10.43 -11.20
C LEU A 475 -29.77 11.03 -11.80
N PHE A 476 -30.89 10.30 -11.79
CA PHE A 476 -32.22 10.76 -12.23
C PHE A 476 -32.21 11.42 -13.62
N ARG A 477 -31.45 10.87 -14.57
CA ARG A 477 -31.25 11.43 -15.92
C ARG A 477 -30.77 12.88 -15.94
N GLY A 478 -30.10 13.31 -14.86
CA GLY A 478 -29.64 14.68 -14.65
C GLY A 478 -30.74 15.70 -14.30
N VAL A 479 -31.95 15.24 -13.96
CA VAL A 479 -33.09 16.09 -13.58
C VAL A 479 -33.58 15.67 -12.19
N ALA A 480 -32.86 16.09 -11.16
CA ALA A 480 -33.27 15.85 -9.77
C ALA A 480 -34.45 16.75 -9.38
N ALA A 481 -35.55 16.14 -8.91
CA ALA A 481 -36.73 16.80 -8.38
C ALA A 481 -36.59 17.04 -6.86
N GLY A 482 -36.34 18.30 -6.50
CA GLY A 482 -36.29 18.73 -5.10
C GLY A 482 -34.99 18.36 -4.38
N LYS A 483 -34.93 18.69 -3.08
CA LYS A 483 -33.69 18.60 -2.29
C LYS A 483 -33.22 17.17 -2.02
N GLU A 484 -34.14 16.22 -1.95
CA GLU A 484 -33.80 14.82 -1.63
C GLU A 484 -33.06 14.14 -2.79
N GLU A 485 -33.57 14.27 -4.01
CA GLU A 485 -32.90 13.72 -5.20
C GLU A 485 -31.57 14.41 -5.47
N GLU A 486 -31.47 15.73 -5.27
CA GLU A 486 -30.19 16.45 -5.36
C GLU A 486 -29.14 15.89 -4.37
N GLN A 487 -29.58 15.50 -3.16
CA GLN A 487 -28.69 14.90 -2.17
C GLN A 487 -28.28 13.48 -2.56
N LYS A 488 -29.19 12.68 -3.14
CA LYS A 488 -28.87 11.35 -3.70
C LYS A 488 -27.85 11.46 -4.84
N CYS A 489 -28.00 12.41 -5.77
CA CYS A 489 -27.00 12.65 -6.84
C CYS A 489 -25.61 13.03 -6.29
N LYS A 490 -25.57 13.85 -5.22
CA LYS A 490 -24.30 14.19 -4.56
C LYS A 490 -23.68 12.97 -3.88
N GLN A 491 -24.50 12.13 -3.25
CA GLN A 491 -24.06 10.90 -2.61
C GLN A 491 -23.53 9.90 -3.64
N ALA A 492 -24.25 9.65 -4.74
CA ALA A 492 -23.78 8.81 -5.84
C ALA A 492 -22.42 9.29 -6.39
N ALA A 493 -22.24 10.60 -6.58
CA ALA A 493 -20.96 11.15 -7.01
C ALA A 493 -19.83 10.94 -5.98
N LYS A 494 -20.13 10.99 -4.68
CA LYS A 494 -19.17 10.65 -3.61
C LYS A 494 -18.86 9.16 -3.61
N ASP A 495 -19.86 8.30 -3.76
CA ASP A 495 -19.66 6.85 -3.79
C ASP A 495 -18.86 6.41 -5.02
N VAL A 496 -19.10 6.99 -6.20
CA VAL A 496 -18.25 6.76 -7.38
C VAL A 496 -16.81 7.26 -7.15
N ALA A 497 -16.63 8.33 -6.37
CA ALA A 497 -15.31 8.87 -6.07
C ALA A 497 -14.55 8.05 -5.02
N TYR A 498 -15.22 7.57 -3.98
CA TYR A 498 -14.59 7.06 -2.76
C TYR A 498 -15.03 5.65 -2.36
N ARG A 499 -15.99 5.05 -3.06
CA ARG A 499 -16.50 3.69 -2.85
C ARG A 499 -16.80 3.01 -4.18
N PHE A 500 -16.03 3.35 -5.21
CA PHE A 500 -16.22 2.87 -6.59
C PHE A 500 -16.45 1.35 -6.70
N PRO A 501 -15.63 0.47 -6.09
CA PRO A 501 -15.84 -0.98 -6.18
C PRO A 501 -17.20 -1.45 -5.65
N VAL A 502 -17.79 -0.75 -4.67
CA VAL A 502 -19.12 -1.07 -4.14
C VAL A 502 -20.19 -0.75 -5.18
N VAL A 503 -20.11 0.45 -5.79
CA VAL A 503 -21.03 0.87 -6.85
C VAL A 503 -20.86 0.00 -8.11
N TRP A 504 -19.62 -0.35 -8.44
CA TRP A 504 -19.27 -1.23 -9.55
C TRP A 504 -19.84 -2.63 -9.37
N LYS A 505 -19.65 -3.26 -8.19
CA LYS A 505 -20.22 -4.57 -7.86
C LYS A 505 -21.73 -4.58 -8.00
N ARG A 506 -22.42 -3.54 -7.50
CA ARG A 506 -23.88 -3.39 -7.66
C ARG A 506 -24.28 -3.31 -9.13
N PHE A 507 -23.59 -2.49 -9.92
CA PHE A 507 -23.81 -2.40 -11.37
C PHE A 507 -23.66 -3.76 -12.06
N LEU A 508 -22.57 -4.49 -11.80
CA LEU A 508 -22.34 -5.81 -12.41
C LEU A 508 -23.51 -6.78 -12.11
N GLN A 509 -23.97 -6.79 -10.85
CA GLN A 509 -25.07 -7.63 -10.40
C GLN A 509 -26.41 -7.26 -11.05
N GLU A 510 -26.77 -5.97 -11.05
CA GLU A 510 -28.06 -5.51 -11.56
C GLU A 510 -28.15 -5.54 -13.10
N ALA A 511 -27.04 -5.28 -13.79
CA ALA A 511 -26.97 -5.35 -15.25
C ALA A 511 -26.74 -6.78 -15.78
N GLY A 512 -26.43 -7.75 -14.91
CA GLY A 512 -26.15 -9.14 -15.32
C GLY A 512 -24.89 -9.29 -16.17
N VAL A 513 -23.88 -8.46 -15.90
CA VAL A 513 -22.59 -8.44 -16.63
C VAL A 513 -21.42 -8.76 -15.69
N ASN A 514 -20.27 -9.11 -16.25
CA ASN A 514 -19.04 -9.37 -15.47
C ASN A 514 -17.84 -8.63 -16.07
N ASP A 515 -16.81 -8.42 -15.25
CA ASP A 515 -15.57 -7.72 -15.61
C ASP A 515 -14.34 -8.65 -15.64
N ALA A 516 -14.55 -9.96 -15.56
CA ALA A 516 -13.53 -11.00 -15.70
C ALA A 516 -13.19 -11.25 -17.19
N ILE A 517 -12.65 -10.22 -17.84
CA ILE A 517 -12.35 -10.23 -19.27
C ILE A 517 -11.01 -10.92 -19.53
N SER A 518 -10.99 -11.89 -20.45
CA SER A 518 -9.74 -12.53 -20.89
C SER A 518 -8.83 -11.54 -21.62
N ILE A 519 -7.57 -11.47 -21.19
CA ILE A 519 -6.56 -10.59 -21.78
C ILE A 519 -5.95 -11.27 -23.00
N LYS A 520 -6.11 -10.66 -24.18
CA LYS A 520 -5.49 -11.11 -25.44
C LYS A 520 -4.44 -10.10 -25.92
N HIS A 521 -3.36 -10.60 -26.52
CA HIS A 521 -2.26 -9.77 -27.01
C HIS A 521 -2.32 -9.52 -28.53
N PRO A 522 -1.79 -8.38 -29.03
CA PRO A 522 -1.91 -7.97 -30.45
C PRO A 522 -1.24 -8.87 -31.51
N LEU A 523 -0.43 -9.87 -31.12
CA LEU A 523 0.38 -10.69 -32.04
C LEU A 523 0.01 -12.19 -32.03
N SER A 524 -1.21 -12.55 -31.64
CA SER A 524 -1.63 -13.95 -31.50
C SER A 524 -2.04 -14.66 -32.82
N ASP A 525 -1.83 -14.05 -34.00
CA ASP A 525 -2.31 -14.58 -35.29
C ASP A 525 -1.24 -15.22 -36.21
N THR A 526 -0.06 -15.60 -35.72
CA THR A 526 0.86 -16.48 -36.48
C THR A 526 1.00 -17.85 -35.82
N GLN A 527 0.59 -18.88 -36.58
CA GLN A 527 0.54 -20.31 -36.22
C GLN A 527 1.76 -20.81 -35.42
N ILE A 528 1.57 -21.10 -34.13
CA ILE A 528 2.22 -22.20 -33.40
C ILE A 528 1.23 -22.75 -32.35
N VAL A 529 0.80 -24.00 -32.60
CA VAL A 529 0.21 -24.99 -31.68
C VAL A 529 -1.15 -24.67 -31.02
N GLN A 530 -2.01 -25.68 -31.07
CA GLN A 530 -3.44 -25.64 -30.77
C GLN A 530 -3.81 -25.16 -29.36
N ASN A 531 -4.91 -24.41 -29.34
CA ASN A 531 -5.82 -24.07 -28.25
C ASN A 531 -5.27 -23.34 -27.00
N PRO A 532 -5.65 -22.07 -26.79
CA PRO A 532 -5.54 -21.44 -25.47
C PRO A 532 -6.55 -22.09 -24.51
N PRO A 533 -6.23 -22.33 -23.22
CA PRO A 533 -7.25 -22.68 -22.26
C PRO A 533 -8.15 -21.46 -22.04
N ASN A 534 -9.42 -21.62 -22.38
CA ASN A 534 -10.51 -20.75 -21.94
C ASN A 534 -10.33 -20.44 -20.46
N CYS A 535 -10.53 -19.18 -20.07
CA CYS A 535 -11.05 -18.84 -18.74
C CYS A 535 -12.54 -19.24 -18.70
N GLY A 536 -12.79 -20.53 -18.80
CA GLY A 536 -13.79 -21.23 -18.02
C GLY A 536 -13.00 -22.11 -17.07
N ILE A 537 -13.64 -22.74 -16.08
CA ILE A 537 -13.03 -23.88 -15.40
C ILE A 537 -12.45 -24.77 -16.50
N SER A 538 -11.12 -24.93 -16.55
CA SER A 538 -10.47 -25.71 -17.59
C SER A 538 -11.02 -27.12 -17.48
N ASP A 539 -11.78 -27.58 -18.47
CA ASP A 539 -12.16 -28.99 -18.62
C ASP A 539 -10.86 -29.80 -18.74
N GLY A 540 -10.34 -30.25 -17.60
CA GLY A 540 -9.10 -31.01 -17.52
C GLY A 540 -8.22 -30.78 -16.28
N VAL A 541 -8.46 -29.74 -15.46
CA VAL A 541 -7.75 -29.60 -14.17
C VAL A 541 -8.71 -29.93 -13.04
N GLU A 542 -8.60 -31.15 -12.51
CA GLU A 542 -9.35 -31.52 -11.31
C GLU A 542 -8.89 -30.64 -10.12
N PRO A 543 -9.83 -30.08 -9.34
CA PRO A 543 -9.50 -29.27 -8.17
C PRO A 543 -8.74 -30.08 -7.12
N LEU A 544 -7.77 -29.45 -6.46
CA LEU A 544 -7.07 -30.05 -5.33
C LEU A 544 -8.11 -30.42 -4.26
N SER A 545 -8.20 -31.72 -3.96
CA SER A 545 -9.21 -32.26 -3.05
C SER A 545 -8.56 -32.72 -1.75
N PHE A 546 -8.89 -32.06 -0.64
CA PHE A 546 -8.47 -32.47 0.70
C PHE A 546 -9.41 -33.57 1.25
N LYS A 547 -8.92 -34.81 1.40
CA LYS A 547 -9.71 -35.93 1.94
C LYS A 547 -9.18 -36.33 3.31
N GLY A 548 -10.06 -36.32 4.31
CA GLY A 548 -9.72 -36.76 5.67
C GLY A 548 -10.89 -36.79 6.64
N HIS A 549 -11.93 -36.00 6.40
CA HIS A 549 -13.19 -36.12 7.12
C HIS A 549 -13.94 -37.41 6.77
N SER A 550 -14.61 -38.01 7.75
CA SER A 550 -15.38 -39.25 7.59
C SER A 550 -16.86 -39.01 7.26
N GLN A 551 -17.31 -37.75 7.28
CA GLN A 551 -18.65 -37.33 6.87
C GLN A 551 -18.63 -35.97 6.15
N ASN A 552 -19.81 -35.46 5.76
CA ASN A 552 -19.97 -34.23 5.01
C ASN A 552 -19.35 -33.02 5.73
N ILE A 553 -18.49 -32.30 5.01
CA ILE A 553 -17.98 -30.99 5.39
C ILE A 553 -19.13 -29.97 5.27
N LYS A 554 -19.33 -29.16 6.30
CA LYS A 554 -20.40 -28.16 6.38
C LYS A 554 -19.89 -26.74 6.21
N PHE A 555 -18.64 -26.50 6.57
CA PHE A 555 -18.05 -25.17 6.54
C PHE A 555 -16.54 -25.23 6.38
N VAL A 556 -15.96 -24.21 5.76
CA VAL A 556 -14.51 -24.00 5.66
C VAL A 556 -14.19 -22.53 5.93
N THR A 557 -13.07 -22.24 6.58
CA THR A 557 -12.60 -20.86 6.85
C THR A 557 -11.07 -20.81 6.84
N PHE A 558 -10.50 -19.69 6.40
CA PHE A 558 -9.08 -19.42 6.63
C PHE A 558 -8.87 -19.09 8.11
N VAL A 559 -7.76 -19.57 8.67
CA VAL A 559 -7.40 -19.36 10.08
C VAL A 559 -6.33 -18.28 10.21
N VAL A 560 -5.38 -18.18 9.27
CA VAL A 560 -4.32 -17.17 9.27
C VAL A 560 -4.36 -16.39 7.95
N THR A 561 -4.18 -15.06 8.02
CA THR A 561 -4.34 -14.14 6.87
C THR A 561 -3.21 -14.19 5.84
N ASP A 562 -2.15 -14.96 6.10
CA ASP A 562 -1.02 -15.16 5.16
C ASP A 562 -1.22 -16.41 4.26
N ASN A 563 -2.46 -16.93 4.16
CA ASN A 563 -2.85 -18.09 3.33
C ASN A 563 -2.24 -19.45 3.73
N GLU A 564 -1.69 -19.59 4.94
CA GLU A 564 -0.96 -20.81 5.32
C GLU A 564 -1.87 -21.94 5.82
N LEU A 565 -3.02 -21.62 6.45
CA LEU A 565 -3.89 -22.62 7.09
C LEU A 565 -5.38 -22.43 6.76
N LEU A 566 -6.01 -23.53 6.32
CA LEU A 566 -7.46 -23.66 6.14
C LEU A 566 -8.04 -24.57 7.22
N ALA A 567 -9.14 -24.17 7.85
CA ALA A 567 -9.94 -25.02 8.73
C ALA A 567 -11.19 -25.54 8.02
N SER A 568 -11.53 -26.81 8.23
CA SER A 568 -12.79 -27.40 7.79
C SER A 568 -13.56 -28.03 8.95
N GLY A 569 -14.87 -27.78 9.02
CA GLY A 569 -15.78 -28.31 10.03
C GLY A 569 -16.74 -29.32 9.41
N SER A 570 -16.90 -30.49 10.05
CA SER A 570 -17.58 -31.65 9.46
C SER A 570 -18.69 -32.23 10.33
N SER A 571 -19.57 -32.99 9.68
CA SER A 571 -20.59 -33.81 10.34
C SER A 571 -19.99 -34.96 11.17
N ASP A 572 -18.71 -35.27 11.02
CA ASP A 572 -17.98 -36.25 11.84
C ASP A 572 -17.60 -35.73 13.24
N ALA A 573 -18.10 -34.56 13.62
CA ALA A 573 -17.85 -33.87 14.89
C ALA A 573 -16.40 -33.38 15.07
N THR A 574 -15.60 -33.32 14.00
CA THR A 574 -14.20 -32.86 14.05
C THR A 574 -13.97 -31.61 13.20
N ILE A 575 -12.95 -30.84 13.59
CA ILE A 575 -12.34 -29.79 12.77
C ILE A 575 -10.99 -30.30 12.29
N LYS A 576 -10.63 -30.04 11.03
CA LYS A 576 -9.29 -30.31 10.50
C LYS A 576 -8.64 -29.04 10.00
N LEU A 577 -7.33 -28.93 10.25
CA LEU A 577 -6.48 -27.87 9.71
C LEU A 577 -5.64 -28.41 8.57
N TRP A 578 -5.59 -27.66 7.48
CA TRP A 578 -4.87 -28.01 6.27
C TRP A 578 -3.82 -26.96 6.01
N LEU A 579 -2.58 -27.40 5.84
CA LEU A 579 -1.52 -26.54 5.32
C LEU A 579 -1.76 -26.33 3.82
N ILE A 580 -1.78 -25.08 3.39
CA ILE A 580 -1.87 -24.70 1.98
C ILE A 580 -0.53 -24.05 1.60
N GLU A 581 0.53 -24.85 1.53
CA GLU A 581 1.75 -24.41 0.85
C GLU A 581 1.47 -24.35 -0.66
N LEU A 582 1.44 -23.14 -1.23
CA LEU A 582 1.77 -22.97 -2.64
C LEU A 582 3.28 -23.22 -2.76
N LEU A 583 3.65 -24.47 -3.07
CA LEU A 583 5.04 -24.91 -3.18
C LEU A 583 5.89 -23.92 -4.00
N ASP A 584 6.96 -23.43 -3.36
CA ASP A 584 8.03 -22.61 -3.93
C ASP A 584 8.51 -23.17 -5.29
N ALA A 585 8.57 -22.31 -6.30
CA ALA A 585 9.07 -22.63 -7.64
C ALA A 585 10.61 -22.69 -7.72
N GLN A 586 11.31 -23.18 -6.69
CA GLN A 586 12.80 -23.17 -6.63
C GLN A 586 13.50 -24.52 -6.87
N GLN A 587 12.78 -25.58 -7.29
CA GLN A 587 13.44 -26.81 -7.76
C GLN A 587 13.18 -27.10 -9.24
N GLU A 588 14.24 -27.03 -10.05
CA GLU A 588 14.25 -27.35 -11.48
C GLU A 588 13.79 -28.80 -11.78
N SER A 589 13.86 -29.70 -10.80
CA SER A 589 13.31 -31.07 -10.87
C SER A 589 11.78 -31.15 -10.74
N CYS A 590 11.11 -30.09 -10.28
CA CYS A 590 9.66 -30.06 -10.06
C CYS A 590 8.87 -29.38 -11.18
N LYS A 591 9.52 -28.77 -12.18
CA LYS A 591 8.85 -28.19 -13.37
C LYS A 591 8.09 -29.23 -14.22
N LYS A 592 8.45 -30.53 -14.13
CA LYS A 592 7.67 -31.64 -14.73
C LYS A 592 6.54 -32.17 -13.84
N ALA A 593 6.47 -31.78 -12.57
CA ALA A 593 5.48 -32.28 -11.62
C ALA A 593 4.27 -31.34 -11.46
N ILE A 594 4.43 -30.02 -11.70
CA ILE A 594 3.32 -29.05 -11.57
C ILE A 594 2.22 -29.29 -12.63
N TYR A 595 2.57 -29.84 -13.81
CA TYR A 595 1.58 -30.32 -14.79
C TYR A 595 1.15 -31.78 -14.60
N LYS A 596 1.61 -32.46 -13.54
CA LYS A 596 1.31 -33.89 -13.26
C LYS A 596 0.55 -34.11 -11.94
N ILE A 597 0.25 -33.05 -11.18
CA ILE A 597 -0.45 -33.13 -9.89
C ILE A 597 -1.93 -32.67 -9.98
N ALA A 598 -2.43 -32.30 -11.17
CA ALA A 598 -3.87 -32.19 -11.42
C ALA A 598 -4.54 -33.56 -11.16
N GLY A 599 -5.41 -33.64 -10.14
CA GLY A 599 -6.03 -34.89 -9.66
C GLY A 599 -5.43 -35.48 -8.37
N THR A 600 -4.48 -34.81 -7.71
CA THR A 600 -3.90 -35.35 -6.46
C THR A 600 -4.79 -35.04 -5.26
N VAL A 601 -5.21 -36.08 -4.55
CA VAL A 601 -5.91 -35.95 -3.27
C VAL A 601 -4.90 -35.68 -2.16
N CYS A 602 -4.93 -34.49 -1.54
CA CYS A 602 -4.18 -34.24 -0.32
C CYS A 602 -4.90 -34.94 0.85
N ARG A 603 -4.22 -35.88 1.53
CA ARG A 603 -4.81 -36.68 2.62
C ARG A 603 -4.31 -36.31 4.00
N GLN A 604 -3.43 -35.31 4.10
CA GLN A 604 -2.72 -35.01 5.32
C GLN A 604 -3.17 -33.64 5.84
N TRP A 605 -3.96 -33.66 6.92
CA TRP A 605 -4.22 -32.49 7.74
C TRP A 605 -3.09 -32.35 8.75
N THR A 606 -2.72 -31.12 9.12
CA THR A 606 -1.68 -30.86 10.13
C THR A 606 -2.21 -31.14 11.54
N GLN A 607 -3.49 -30.89 11.78
CA GLN A 607 -4.11 -31.11 13.08
C GLN A 607 -5.58 -31.54 12.95
N THR A 608 -6.03 -32.44 13.82
CA THR A 608 -7.47 -32.72 14.04
C THR A 608 -7.83 -32.21 15.42
N MET A 609 -8.85 -31.36 15.48
CA MET A 609 -9.35 -30.80 16.71
C MET A 609 -10.58 -31.59 17.13
N LEU A 610 -10.48 -32.23 18.29
CA LEU A 610 -11.51 -33.07 18.90
C LEU A 610 -12.13 -32.33 20.08
N GLY A 611 -13.45 -32.42 20.23
CA GLY A 611 -14.12 -31.85 21.40
C GLY A 611 -15.62 -31.65 21.27
N HIS A 612 -16.14 -31.57 20.04
CA HIS A 612 -17.59 -31.60 19.80
C HIS A 612 -18.10 -33.04 19.80
N SER A 613 -19.34 -33.25 20.27
CA SER A 613 -20.00 -34.57 20.30
C SER A 613 -21.04 -34.74 19.20
N SER A 614 -21.19 -33.76 18.32
CA SER A 614 -22.11 -33.75 17.18
C SER A 614 -21.56 -32.90 16.04
N LYS A 615 -22.33 -32.83 14.96
CA LYS A 615 -21.97 -32.20 13.68
C LYS A 615 -21.58 -30.74 13.86
N ILE A 616 -20.47 -30.34 13.26
CA ILE A 616 -20.08 -28.92 13.18
C ILE A 616 -20.85 -28.29 12.02
N TRP A 617 -21.56 -27.20 12.30
CA TRP A 617 -22.36 -26.48 11.31
C TRP A 617 -21.67 -25.22 10.80
N TYR A 618 -20.82 -24.62 11.62
CA TYR A 618 -20.23 -23.33 11.32
C TYR A 618 -18.84 -23.19 11.94
N LEU A 619 -17.95 -22.47 11.24
CA LEU A 619 -16.65 -22.05 11.75
C LEU A 619 -16.46 -20.54 11.51
N ALA A 620 -15.79 -19.85 12.42
CA ALA A 620 -15.36 -18.47 12.24
C ALA A 620 -13.98 -18.29 12.85
N ALA A 621 -13.08 -17.56 12.18
CA ALA A 621 -11.78 -17.19 12.72
C ALA A 621 -11.69 -15.67 12.89
N ILE A 622 -10.91 -15.20 13.87
CA ILE A 622 -10.54 -13.78 13.95
C ILE A 622 -9.37 -13.50 13.01
N ALA A 623 -9.34 -12.30 12.42
CA ALA A 623 -8.34 -11.91 11.42
C ALA A 623 -6.89 -11.97 11.94
N SER A 624 -6.66 -11.92 13.25
CA SER A 624 -5.33 -12.11 13.85
C SER A 624 -4.84 -13.56 13.86
N GLY A 625 -5.70 -14.53 13.52
CA GLY A 625 -5.42 -15.96 13.54
C GLY A 625 -5.22 -16.60 14.91
N GLU A 626 -5.48 -15.84 15.99
CA GLU A 626 -5.25 -16.30 17.36
C GLU A 626 -6.38 -17.19 17.90
N SER A 627 -7.55 -17.22 17.26
CA SER A 627 -8.71 -17.99 17.74
C SER A 627 -9.62 -18.46 16.62
N LEU A 628 -10.02 -19.73 16.73
CA LEU A 628 -11.07 -20.34 15.91
C LEU A 628 -12.31 -20.56 16.77
N TYR A 629 -13.50 -20.34 16.21
CA TYR A 629 -14.79 -20.56 16.84
C TYR A 629 -15.56 -21.60 16.04
N SER A 630 -16.23 -22.53 16.74
CA SER A 630 -17.06 -23.56 16.09
C SER A 630 -18.43 -23.67 16.74
N GLY A 631 -19.47 -23.75 15.91
CA GLY A 631 -20.84 -24.03 16.33
C GLY A 631 -21.26 -25.44 15.93
N SER A 632 -21.79 -26.22 16.88
CA SER A 632 -22.11 -27.64 16.70
C SER A 632 -23.56 -27.99 17.05
N GLY A 633 -24.05 -29.07 16.44
CA GLY A 633 -25.34 -29.68 16.73
C GLY A 633 -25.40 -30.38 18.11
N ASP A 634 -24.35 -30.30 18.92
CA ASP A 634 -24.35 -30.75 20.32
C ASP A 634 -24.89 -29.68 21.27
N GLY A 635 -25.31 -28.53 20.72
CA GLY A 635 -25.83 -27.41 21.47
C GLY A 635 -24.75 -26.49 22.04
N THR A 636 -23.48 -26.66 21.64
CA THR A 636 -22.36 -25.86 22.14
C THR A 636 -21.64 -25.08 21.06
N THR A 637 -21.11 -23.92 21.45
CA THR A 637 -20.07 -23.19 20.72
C THR A 637 -18.75 -23.37 21.45
N LYS A 638 -17.68 -23.68 20.73
CA LYS A 638 -16.33 -23.79 21.30
C LYS A 638 -15.42 -22.71 20.74
N ILE A 639 -14.54 -22.23 21.61
CA ILE A 639 -13.45 -21.33 21.27
C ILE A 639 -12.17 -22.16 21.38
N TRP A 640 -11.36 -22.10 20.34
CA TRP A 640 -10.11 -22.83 20.24
C TRP A 640 -8.97 -21.80 20.21
N THR A 641 -8.17 -21.77 21.27
CA THR A 641 -7.06 -20.83 21.47
C THR A 641 -5.74 -21.58 21.66
N SER A 642 -4.64 -20.97 21.20
CA SER A 642 -3.24 -21.33 21.48
C SER A 642 -2.89 -22.83 21.38
N GLU A 643 -2.90 -23.37 20.15
CA GLU A 643 -2.04 -24.48 19.66
C GLU A 643 -2.29 -24.72 18.16
N LEU A 644 -2.43 -23.64 17.37
CA LEU A 644 -2.64 -23.68 15.91
C LEU A 644 -1.36 -23.41 15.11
N ARG A 645 -0.19 -23.60 15.74
CA ARG A 645 1.14 -23.50 15.10
C ARG A 645 1.54 -24.83 14.47
#